data_AF-A0A8C4DSP0-F1
#
_entry.id   AF-A0A8C4DSP0-F1
#
_cell.length_a   1.000
_cell.length_b   1.000
_cell.length_c   1.000
_cell.angle_alpha   90.00
_cell.angle_beta   90.00
_cell.angle_gamma   90.00
#
_symmetry.space_group_name_H-M   'P 1'
#
loop_
_entity.id
_entity.type
_entity.pdbx_description
1 polymer ?
#
loop_
_entity_poly.entity_id
_entity_poly.type
_entity_poly.pdbx_seq_one_letter_code
_entity_poly.pdbx_strand_id
1 'polypeptide(L)'
;MTGSALLYVLHNIFTPNMGMRADSQRIVVLITDGDSLDDVLLPSQSLKDAGIEIFAVGVREGNMTELRSIGSNPKKLHVYRVKDFSLLSNIAKKLIISICDGAYNLGAYCKTTYKADIVLLVDDSGSISQTDFQTMLSFIAAIVRVFNIGPDGVQIGLVQYSDVPKTEWHLNTHHNKQALLKAIENLQQQGGNTKTGSALLYVLHNIFTPNMGMRADSQRIVVLITDGDSLDDVLLPSQSLKDAGIEIFAVGVREANMTELRSIGSNPKKLHVYRVKDFSLLSNIAKKLIISICDGAYNLGAYCKTTYKADIVLLVDDSGSISQTAFQTMLSFIAEIVRVFNIGPDGVQIGLVQYSDFPMIKWHLNTYNTKQALLMAIDTLDHRGGSTKTGMALHLVPNMGMRADSQRIVVLITDGESQDDVLLPSQSLKDAGIEIFAVGVQNAHENELRAIASDPDEIHVYIVMNFAHLSEIIHNFLINLCDSIHSLDPLRLVGGSSRCAGTLEMKRGEWRPLYASNWTLKSAEVACRELDCGSAVSTEIRNESSIKSVWQRSSDCVQSGSAMRECVSSDSSLCILGITCSDSLRLVNGSSLCSGRLEVKSNQSNQWWSSVCEDDFDQQDAEVVCRELGCGAPSVLQGALYGEVEAPMWSKEFQCGGNESALLDCRSLGSARNTCSPGKAVGLTCSESVRLVGGDSRCAGTLEVKQGEWRPVIGSDWNLTSASVVCRELNCGSAVLIVTKEESSVKSAWWISSDCVHSGSALRECATSSVTSYILNITCFDPTVHMIRVVVLLLTLLVVTTALYFYCKASRGQKPGRQENIELDDYNLGVPAAGGGPTEEEGAQGAE
;
A
#
# COMPACT_ATOMS: atom_id res chain seq x y z
N MET A 1 7.10 -16.77 -41.16
CA MET A 1 7.64 -15.53 -41.74
C MET A 1 7.12 -14.37 -40.90
N THR A 2 7.83 -14.08 -39.81
CA THR A 2 7.44 -13.06 -38.83
C THR A 2 7.79 -11.66 -39.34
N GLY A 3 8.91 -11.52 -40.07
CA GLY A 3 9.36 -10.24 -40.61
C GLY A 3 8.39 -9.63 -41.61
N SER A 4 7.93 -10.43 -42.56
CA SER A 4 6.94 -10.03 -43.56
C SER A 4 5.60 -9.63 -42.93
N ALA A 5 5.19 -10.30 -41.85
CA ALA A 5 3.96 -9.95 -41.13
C ALA A 5 4.08 -8.60 -40.43
N LEU A 6 5.23 -8.30 -39.82
CA LEU A 6 5.49 -7.01 -39.18
C LEU A 6 5.49 -5.85 -40.21
N LEU A 7 6.10 -6.05 -41.39
CA LEU A 7 6.03 -5.07 -42.49
C LEU A 7 4.60 -4.88 -42.99
N TYR A 8 3.84 -5.96 -43.11
CA TYR A 8 2.44 -5.88 -43.54
C TYR A 8 1.61 -5.04 -42.57
N VAL A 9 1.80 -5.22 -41.26
CA VAL A 9 1.14 -4.42 -40.21
C VAL A 9 1.47 -2.93 -40.33
N LEU A 10 2.75 -2.60 -40.56
CA LEU A 10 3.20 -1.23 -40.74
C LEU A 10 2.53 -0.55 -41.95
N HIS A 11 2.51 -1.22 -43.11
CA HIS A 11 2.05 -0.61 -44.36
C HIS A 11 0.55 -0.67 -44.60
N ASN A 12 -0.16 -1.61 -43.97
CA ASN A 12 -1.56 -1.87 -44.27
C ASN A 12 -2.48 -1.62 -43.07
N ILE A 13 -2.06 -1.92 -41.84
CA ILE A 13 -2.94 -1.81 -40.65
C ILE A 13 -2.83 -0.42 -40.02
N PHE A 14 -1.61 0.05 -39.74
CA PHE A 14 -1.38 1.38 -39.17
C PHE A 14 -1.39 2.48 -40.24
N THR A 15 -2.50 2.59 -40.96
CA THR A 15 -2.74 3.64 -41.95
C THR A 15 -4.01 4.43 -41.61
N PRO A 16 -4.11 5.73 -41.95
CA PRO A 16 -5.31 6.53 -41.66
C PRO A 16 -6.58 5.92 -42.26
N ASN A 17 -6.49 5.34 -43.46
CA ASN A 17 -7.60 4.73 -44.18
C ASN A 17 -8.16 3.47 -43.49
N MET A 18 -7.39 2.85 -42.59
CA MET A 18 -7.79 1.69 -41.80
C MET A 18 -8.17 2.05 -40.35
N GLY A 19 -8.38 3.33 -40.07
CA GLY A 19 -8.88 3.81 -38.77
C GLY A 19 -7.80 4.19 -37.77
N MET A 20 -6.54 4.34 -38.20
CA MET A 20 -5.46 4.83 -37.34
C MET A 20 -5.72 6.29 -36.92
N ARG A 21 -5.63 6.56 -35.60
CA ARG A 21 -5.77 7.91 -35.02
C ARG A 21 -4.41 8.42 -34.54
N ALA A 22 -4.09 9.68 -34.84
CA ALA A 22 -2.82 10.30 -34.49
C ALA A 22 -2.56 10.37 -32.98
N ASP A 23 -3.63 10.47 -32.18
CA ASP A 23 -3.55 10.71 -30.74
C ASP A 23 -3.65 9.42 -29.91
N SER A 24 -3.59 8.26 -30.57
CA SER A 24 -3.73 6.95 -29.92
C SER A 24 -2.41 6.20 -29.84
N GLN A 25 -2.21 5.46 -28.74
CA GLN A 25 -1.08 4.54 -28.60
C GLN A 25 -1.23 3.42 -29.64
N ARG A 26 -0.15 3.14 -30.36
CA ARG A 26 -0.11 2.14 -31.43
C ARG A 26 0.67 0.94 -30.92
N ILE A 27 -0.01 -0.21 -30.82
CA ILE A 27 0.51 -1.40 -30.14
C ILE A 27 0.37 -2.61 -31.06
N VAL A 28 1.41 -3.41 -31.13
CA VAL A 28 1.44 -4.72 -31.77
C VAL A 28 1.69 -5.78 -30.71
N VAL A 29 0.79 -6.75 -30.60
CA VAL A 29 1.05 -7.98 -29.84
C VAL A 29 1.37 -9.08 -30.84
N LEU A 30 2.63 -9.49 -30.89
CA LEU A 30 3.10 -10.62 -31.68
C LEU A 30 3.08 -11.88 -30.81
N ILE A 31 2.44 -12.94 -31.30
CA ILE A 31 2.46 -14.27 -30.67
C ILE A 31 3.02 -15.27 -31.68
N THR A 32 4.08 -16.01 -31.32
CA THR A 32 4.70 -17.03 -32.16
C THR A 32 5.08 -18.25 -31.34
N ASP A 33 5.02 -19.46 -31.93
CA ASP A 33 5.43 -20.72 -31.32
C ASP A 33 6.74 -21.29 -31.90
N GLY A 34 7.38 -20.55 -32.80
CA GLY A 34 8.63 -20.95 -33.45
C GLY A 34 9.40 -19.78 -34.05
N ASP A 35 10.57 -20.12 -34.61
CA ASP A 35 11.54 -19.17 -35.15
C ASP A 35 11.12 -18.66 -36.53
N SER A 36 11.47 -17.42 -36.84
CA SER A 36 11.17 -16.82 -38.13
C SER A 36 12.09 -17.37 -39.22
N LEU A 37 11.51 -17.62 -40.41
CA LEU A 37 12.25 -18.02 -41.61
C LEU A 37 12.72 -16.83 -42.46
N ASP A 38 12.37 -15.61 -42.05
CA ASP A 38 12.73 -14.35 -42.69
C ASP A 38 13.24 -13.33 -41.65
N ASP A 39 13.92 -12.28 -42.12
CA ASP A 39 14.53 -11.27 -41.23
C ASP A 39 13.48 -10.50 -40.42
N VAL A 40 13.67 -10.45 -39.11
CA VAL A 40 12.77 -9.77 -38.17
C VAL A 40 13.35 -8.47 -37.63
N LEU A 41 14.65 -8.22 -37.80
CA LEU A 41 15.33 -7.06 -37.24
C LEU A 41 14.87 -5.77 -37.92
N LEU A 42 14.99 -5.68 -39.24
CA LEU A 42 14.61 -4.46 -39.98
C LEU A 42 13.11 -4.15 -39.89
N PRO A 43 12.19 -5.13 -40.04
CA PRO A 43 10.75 -4.89 -39.86
C PRO A 43 10.37 -4.43 -38.45
N SER A 44 10.92 -5.07 -37.41
CA SER A 44 10.60 -4.71 -36.03
C SER A 44 11.16 -3.34 -35.66
N GLN A 45 12.32 -2.95 -36.19
CA GLN A 45 12.88 -1.62 -35.98
C GLN A 45 12.05 -0.55 -36.68
N SER A 46 11.61 -0.79 -37.93
CA SER A 46 10.77 0.16 -38.67
C SER A 46 9.45 0.46 -37.97
N LEU A 47 8.84 -0.54 -37.32
CA LEU A 47 7.65 -0.34 -36.48
C LEU A 47 7.97 0.50 -35.23
N LYS A 48 9.07 0.22 -34.53
CA LYS A 48 9.48 0.98 -33.34
C LYS A 48 9.79 2.44 -33.68
N ASP A 49 10.49 2.69 -34.78
CA ASP A 49 10.83 4.03 -35.27
C ASP A 49 9.58 4.81 -35.69
N ALA A 50 8.55 4.11 -36.17
CA ALA A 50 7.23 4.70 -36.41
C ALA A 50 6.44 5.01 -35.13
N GLY A 51 7.00 4.74 -33.94
CA GLY A 51 6.37 4.94 -32.64
C GLY A 51 5.33 3.87 -32.29
N ILE A 52 5.48 2.66 -32.82
CA ILE A 52 4.60 1.52 -32.56
C ILE A 52 5.30 0.58 -31.56
N GLU A 53 4.63 0.31 -30.45
CA GLU A 53 5.15 -0.53 -29.37
C GLU A 53 4.86 -2.01 -29.65
N ILE A 54 5.88 -2.87 -29.51
CA ILE A 54 5.76 -4.29 -29.86
C ILE A 54 5.92 -5.15 -28.60
N PHE A 55 4.89 -5.92 -28.28
CA PHE A 55 4.91 -6.98 -27.27
C PHE A 55 5.08 -8.33 -27.96
N ALA A 56 6.20 -9.01 -27.73
CA ALA A 56 6.54 -10.30 -28.34
C ALA A 56 6.31 -11.45 -27.34
N VAL A 57 5.49 -12.43 -27.74
CA VAL A 57 5.12 -13.59 -26.94
C VAL A 57 5.56 -14.86 -27.65
N GLY A 58 6.50 -15.59 -27.04
CA GLY A 58 6.89 -16.93 -27.45
C GLY A 58 6.06 -18.01 -26.76
N VAL A 59 5.58 -19.00 -27.51
CA VAL A 59 4.94 -20.21 -26.98
C VAL A 59 5.87 -21.40 -27.16
N ARG A 60 5.89 -22.33 -26.19
CA ARG A 60 6.77 -23.52 -26.15
C ARG A 60 8.26 -23.18 -26.24
N GLU A 61 8.91 -23.59 -27.34
CA GLU A 61 10.35 -23.47 -27.55
C GLU A 61 10.79 -22.16 -28.21
N GLY A 62 9.86 -21.21 -28.44
CA GLY A 62 10.15 -19.95 -29.13
C GLY A 62 11.46 -19.27 -28.71
N ASN A 63 12.28 -18.91 -29.71
CA ASN A 63 13.63 -18.40 -29.52
C ASN A 63 13.63 -17.02 -28.86
N MET A 64 14.14 -16.98 -27.62
CA MET A 64 14.17 -15.76 -26.81
C MET A 64 15.09 -14.68 -27.37
N THR A 65 16.11 -15.05 -28.16
CA THR A 65 17.01 -14.08 -28.79
C THR A 65 16.27 -13.33 -29.89
N GLU A 66 15.50 -14.05 -30.71
CA GLU A 66 14.64 -13.48 -31.75
C GLU A 66 13.51 -12.64 -31.15
N LEU A 67 12.81 -13.15 -30.13
CA LEU A 67 11.74 -12.40 -29.46
C LEU A 67 12.26 -11.11 -28.80
N ARG A 68 13.47 -11.14 -28.26
CA ARG A 68 14.14 -9.95 -27.70
C ARG A 68 14.54 -8.95 -28.78
N SER A 69 14.94 -9.39 -29.97
CA SER A 69 15.21 -8.43 -31.06
C SER A 69 13.92 -7.77 -31.54
N ILE A 70 12.80 -8.50 -31.54
CA ILE A 70 11.49 -7.98 -31.99
C ILE A 70 10.83 -7.05 -30.97
N GLY A 71 10.72 -7.44 -29.69
CA GLY A 71 9.97 -6.66 -28.69
C GLY A 71 10.56 -5.27 -28.42
N SER A 72 9.72 -4.33 -27.99
CA SER A 72 10.15 -2.97 -27.58
C SER A 72 10.98 -2.99 -26.28
N ASN A 73 11.61 -1.86 -25.94
CA ASN A 73 12.32 -1.70 -24.67
C ASN A 73 11.40 -1.08 -23.61
N PRO A 74 11.51 -1.48 -22.32
CA PRO A 74 12.45 -2.47 -21.78
C PRO A 74 11.97 -3.91 -22.03
N LYS A 75 12.90 -4.83 -22.32
CA LYS A 75 12.59 -6.23 -22.68
C LYS A 75 11.81 -6.98 -21.61
N LYS A 76 12.00 -6.64 -20.32
CA LYS A 76 11.29 -7.24 -19.18
C LYS A 76 9.77 -7.07 -19.27
N LEU A 77 9.30 -6.00 -19.93
CA LEU A 77 7.88 -5.67 -20.07
C LEU A 77 7.29 -6.05 -21.43
N HIS A 78 8.15 -6.25 -22.44
CA HIS A 78 7.72 -6.40 -23.83
C HIS A 78 7.97 -7.79 -24.41
N VAL A 79 8.63 -8.68 -23.66
CA VAL A 79 8.99 -10.01 -24.15
C VAL A 79 8.55 -11.05 -23.15
N TYR A 80 7.68 -11.96 -23.57
CA TYR A 80 7.12 -13.03 -22.76
C TYR A 80 7.41 -14.39 -23.38
N ARG A 81 7.48 -15.41 -22.52
CA ARG A 81 7.51 -16.80 -22.95
C ARG A 81 6.57 -17.63 -22.09
N VAL A 82 5.76 -18.46 -22.73
CA VAL A 82 4.91 -19.46 -22.08
C VAL A 82 5.29 -20.85 -22.57
N LYS A 83 5.25 -21.83 -21.68
CA LYS A 83 5.63 -23.22 -22.01
C LYS A 83 4.58 -23.94 -22.85
N ASP A 84 3.32 -23.49 -22.81
CA ASP A 84 2.20 -24.11 -23.53
C ASP A 84 1.09 -23.07 -23.81
N PHE A 85 0.25 -23.36 -24.82
CA PHE A 85 -0.87 -22.50 -25.21
C PHE A 85 -1.93 -22.32 -24.12
N SER A 86 -2.15 -23.34 -23.28
CA SER A 86 -3.07 -23.26 -22.14
C SER A 86 -2.69 -22.17 -21.12
N LEU A 87 -1.41 -21.80 -21.07
CA LEU A 87 -0.86 -20.79 -20.16
C LEU A 87 -0.88 -19.37 -20.74
N LEU A 88 -1.41 -19.17 -21.96
CA LEU A 88 -1.60 -17.83 -22.53
C LEU A 88 -2.54 -16.97 -21.68
N SER A 89 -3.54 -17.60 -21.04
CA SER A 89 -4.43 -16.96 -20.07
C SER A 89 -3.68 -16.34 -18.88
N ASN A 90 -2.57 -16.95 -18.46
CA ASN A 90 -1.76 -16.52 -17.33
C ASN A 90 -0.91 -15.28 -17.64
N ILE A 91 -0.51 -15.12 -18.90
CA ILE A 91 0.18 -13.91 -19.35
C ILE A 91 -0.80 -12.85 -19.83
N ALA A 92 -2.06 -13.19 -20.16
CA ALA A 92 -3.05 -12.23 -20.61
C ALA A 92 -3.22 -11.08 -19.61
N LYS A 93 -3.29 -11.36 -18.31
CA LYS A 93 -3.33 -10.31 -17.27
C LYS A 93 -2.04 -9.48 -17.23
N LYS A 94 -0.86 -10.12 -17.31
CA LYS A 94 0.44 -9.42 -17.32
C LYS A 94 0.62 -8.54 -18.56
N LEU A 95 0.18 -9.04 -19.71
CA LEU A 95 0.21 -8.37 -21.00
C LEU A 95 -0.78 -7.21 -20.99
N ILE A 96 -2.01 -7.40 -20.51
CA ILE A 96 -2.99 -6.32 -20.32
C ILE A 96 -2.43 -5.27 -19.37
N ILE A 97 -1.87 -5.66 -18.23
CA ILE A 97 -1.23 -4.73 -17.30
C ILE A 97 -0.10 -4.00 -17.99
N SER A 98 0.78 -4.66 -18.76
CA SER A 98 1.91 -4.00 -19.43
C SER A 98 1.48 -3.10 -20.60
N ILE A 99 0.44 -3.49 -21.34
CA ILE A 99 -0.21 -2.69 -22.40
C ILE A 99 -0.88 -1.46 -21.78
N CYS A 100 -1.53 -1.62 -20.63
CA CYS A 100 -2.17 -0.53 -19.90
C CYS A 100 -1.18 0.29 -19.03
N ASP A 101 -0.04 -0.29 -18.64
CA ASP A 101 1.08 0.35 -17.91
C ASP A 101 2.04 1.07 -18.84
N GLY A 102 1.99 0.79 -20.15
CA GLY A 102 2.71 1.50 -21.20
C GLY A 102 2.47 3.00 -21.08
N ALA A 103 3.41 3.68 -20.40
CA ALA A 103 3.42 5.11 -20.10
C ALA A 103 2.24 5.67 -19.25
N TYR A 104 1.33 4.86 -18.69
CA TYR A 104 0.07 5.38 -18.11
C TYR A 104 -0.11 5.33 -16.59
N ASN A 105 0.67 4.56 -15.82
CA ASN A 105 0.53 4.61 -14.35
C ASN A 105 1.43 5.64 -13.65
N LEU A 106 2.43 6.23 -14.31
CA LEU A 106 3.19 7.34 -13.71
C LEU A 106 2.41 8.68 -13.68
N GLY A 107 1.49 8.88 -14.64
CA GLY A 107 0.61 10.06 -14.66
C GLY A 107 -0.47 10.04 -13.57
N ALA A 108 -0.76 8.88 -12.98
CA ALA A 108 -1.67 8.75 -11.84
C ALA A 108 -1.00 9.11 -10.50
N TYR A 109 0.29 8.80 -10.32
CA TYR A 109 1.10 9.24 -9.17
C TYR A 109 1.42 10.74 -9.22
N CYS A 110 1.59 11.27 -10.43
CA CYS A 110 1.86 12.69 -10.65
C CYS A 110 0.57 13.49 -10.94
N LYS A 111 -0.50 13.26 -10.17
CA LYS A 111 -1.69 14.13 -10.15
C LYS A 111 -1.41 15.32 -9.22
N THR A 112 -0.55 16.23 -9.64
CA THR A 112 -0.29 17.43 -8.85
C THR A 112 -1.40 18.46 -9.14
N THR A 113 -2.10 18.90 -8.11
CA THR A 113 -2.86 20.17 -8.13
C THR A 113 -1.94 21.39 -8.03
N TYR A 114 -0.62 21.17 -8.00
CA TYR A 114 0.41 22.17 -7.81
C TYR A 114 1.20 22.41 -9.10
N LYS A 115 1.48 23.69 -9.38
CA LYS A 115 2.30 24.16 -10.50
C LYS A 115 3.78 23.90 -10.22
N ALA A 116 4.54 23.52 -11.24
CA ALA A 116 5.98 23.37 -11.14
C ALA A 116 6.70 23.96 -12.35
N ASP A 117 7.81 24.64 -12.11
CA ASP A 117 8.72 25.21 -13.10
C ASP A 117 10.01 24.40 -13.07
N ILE A 118 10.21 23.57 -14.08
CA ILE A 118 11.33 22.63 -14.17
C ILE A 118 12.31 23.12 -15.23
N VAL A 119 13.59 23.21 -14.90
CA VAL A 119 14.65 23.47 -15.86
C VAL A 119 15.49 22.19 -16.01
N LEU A 120 15.53 21.67 -17.24
CA LEU A 120 16.41 20.58 -17.61
C LEU A 120 17.77 21.19 -18.00
N LEU A 121 18.78 20.92 -17.18
CA LEU A 121 20.16 21.37 -17.43
C LEU A 121 20.96 20.19 -17.96
N VAL A 122 21.24 20.21 -19.26
CA VAL A 122 21.65 19.03 -20.03
C VAL A 122 23.08 19.22 -20.51
N ASP A 123 23.97 18.34 -20.07
CA ASP A 123 25.35 18.28 -20.56
C ASP A 123 25.36 17.83 -22.04
N ASP A 124 25.93 18.66 -22.91
CA ASP A 124 26.11 18.36 -24.34
C ASP A 124 27.58 18.30 -24.76
N SER A 125 28.49 18.15 -23.78
CA SER A 125 29.94 18.08 -23.95
C SER A 125 30.42 16.97 -24.88
N GLY A 126 31.66 17.09 -25.35
CA GLY A 126 32.27 16.19 -26.34
C GLY A 126 32.61 14.78 -25.80
N SER A 127 32.53 14.54 -24.48
CA SER A 127 32.68 13.21 -23.86
C SER A 127 31.50 12.29 -24.14
N ILE A 128 30.33 12.87 -24.44
CA ILE A 128 29.09 12.15 -24.72
C ILE A 128 29.05 11.84 -26.22
N SER A 129 28.87 10.58 -26.59
CA SER A 129 28.71 10.22 -28.01
C SER A 129 27.33 10.63 -28.54
N GLN A 130 27.19 10.83 -29.84
CA GLN A 130 25.90 11.17 -30.45
C GLN A 130 24.78 10.17 -30.10
N THR A 131 25.12 8.87 -29.99
CA THR A 131 24.19 7.81 -29.60
C THR A 131 23.80 7.87 -28.12
N ASP A 132 24.74 8.23 -27.26
CA ASP A 132 24.47 8.43 -25.83
C ASP A 132 23.63 9.69 -25.60
N PHE A 133 23.91 10.75 -26.36
CA PHE A 133 23.12 11.98 -26.35
C PHE A 133 21.66 11.68 -26.75
N GLN A 134 21.44 10.89 -27.81
CA GLN A 134 20.09 10.46 -28.19
C GLN A 134 19.40 9.61 -27.11
N THR A 135 20.17 8.79 -26.39
CA THR A 135 19.66 8.02 -25.24
C THR A 135 19.25 8.95 -24.10
N MET A 136 20.03 10.02 -23.86
CA MET A 136 19.69 11.06 -22.89
C MET A 136 18.42 11.84 -23.28
N LEU A 137 18.27 12.22 -24.55
CA LEU A 137 17.04 12.85 -25.05
C LEU A 137 15.82 11.93 -24.89
N SER A 138 16.00 10.63 -25.10
CA SER A 138 14.93 9.64 -24.89
C SER A 138 14.52 9.54 -23.42
N PHE A 139 15.48 9.64 -22.49
CA PHE A 139 15.25 9.71 -21.06
C PHE A 139 14.49 10.99 -20.66
N ILE A 140 14.92 12.14 -21.18
CA ILE A 140 14.23 13.43 -20.98
C ILE A 140 12.78 13.36 -21.51
N ALA A 141 12.57 12.80 -22.71
CA ALA A 141 11.24 12.63 -23.27
C ALA A 141 10.36 11.72 -22.38
N ALA A 142 10.93 10.70 -21.74
CA ALA A 142 10.21 9.85 -20.79
C ALA A 142 9.74 10.63 -19.55
N ILE A 143 10.57 11.55 -19.02
CA ILE A 143 10.20 12.45 -17.92
C ILE A 143 9.04 13.36 -18.35
N VAL A 144 9.16 14.02 -19.50
CA VAL A 144 8.15 14.97 -20.01
C VAL A 144 6.80 14.31 -20.29
N ARG A 145 6.79 13.05 -20.75
CA ARG A 145 5.55 12.33 -21.06
C ARG A 145 4.60 12.19 -19.86
N VAL A 146 5.13 12.24 -18.64
CA VAL A 146 4.33 12.05 -17.42
C VAL A 146 3.61 13.31 -16.98
N PHE A 147 4.22 14.49 -17.15
CA PHE A 147 3.68 15.74 -16.63
C PHE A 147 2.51 16.29 -17.45
N ASN A 148 1.62 17.03 -16.78
CA ASN A 148 0.63 17.87 -17.45
C ASN A 148 1.27 19.20 -17.86
N ILE A 149 1.79 19.27 -19.09
CA ILE A 149 2.52 20.43 -19.61
C ILE A 149 1.53 21.53 -19.99
N GLY A 150 1.68 22.71 -19.38
CA GLY A 150 0.84 23.87 -19.67
C GLY A 150 0.95 24.98 -18.62
N PRO A 151 0.33 26.15 -18.88
CA PRO A 151 0.41 27.32 -17.99
C PRO A 151 -0.18 27.09 -16.60
N ASP A 152 -1.15 26.20 -16.47
CA ASP A 152 -1.80 25.84 -15.21
C ASP A 152 -1.22 24.57 -14.56
N GLY A 153 -0.24 23.94 -15.21
CA GLY A 153 0.40 22.72 -14.73
C GLY A 153 1.91 22.90 -14.63
N VAL A 154 2.66 22.04 -15.33
CA VAL A 154 4.13 22.05 -15.35
C VAL A 154 4.63 22.85 -16.55
N GLN A 155 5.59 23.74 -16.31
CA GLN A 155 6.36 24.44 -17.34
C GLN A 155 7.79 23.90 -17.35
N ILE A 156 8.35 23.65 -18.55
CA ILE A 156 9.68 23.04 -18.69
C ILE A 156 10.54 23.88 -19.63
N GLY A 157 11.63 24.43 -19.07
CA GLY A 157 12.72 25.05 -19.81
C GLY A 157 13.87 24.07 -20.02
N LEU A 158 14.68 24.29 -21.05
CA LEU A 158 15.87 23.47 -21.32
C LEU A 158 17.07 24.33 -21.66
N VAL A 159 18.18 24.05 -20.99
CA VAL A 159 19.49 24.66 -21.24
C VAL A 159 20.48 23.54 -21.51
N GLN A 160 21.11 23.59 -22.68
CA GLN A 160 22.29 22.76 -22.97
C GLN A 160 23.54 23.48 -22.44
N TYR A 161 24.51 22.73 -21.95
CA TYR A 161 25.78 23.33 -21.54
C TYR A 161 26.98 22.45 -21.87
N SER A 162 28.04 23.12 -22.29
CA SER A 162 29.38 22.60 -22.40
C SER A 162 30.39 23.64 -21.89
N ASP A 163 31.02 24.40 -22.79
CA ASP A 163 31.86 25.55 -22.48
C ASP A 163 31.08 26.80 -22.10
N VAL A 164 29.90 26.96 -22.70
CA VAL A 164 28.99 28.09 -22.53
C VAL A 164 27.55 27.56 -22.47
N PRO A 165 26.74 27.94 -21.47
CA PRO A 165 25.34 27.54 -21.41
C PRO A 165 24.54 28.19 -22.54
N LYS A 166 23.70 27.41 -23.21
CA LYS A 166 22.79 27.86 -24.27
C LYS A 166 21.35 27.50 -23.93
N THR A 167 20.49 28.51 -23.92
CA THR A 167 19.05 28.31 -23.76
C THR A 167 18.47 27.81 -25.07
N GLU A 168 17.88 26.61 -25.05
CA GLU A 168 17.15 26.08 -26.20
C GLU A 168 15.70 26.57 -26.19
N TRP A 169 15.09 26.65 -25.00
CA TRP A 169 13.80 27.31 -24.78
C TRP A 169 13.56 27.68 -23.30
N HIS A 170 12.67 28.65 -23.08
CA HIS A 170 12.28 29.14 -21.76
C HIS A 170 11.08 28.36 -21.19
N LEU A 171 10.76 28.58 -19.91
CA LEU A 171 9.67 27.89 -19.20
C LEU A 171 8.31 28.11 -19.88
N ASN A 172 8.06 29.33 -20.36
CA ASN A 172 6.82 29.71 -21.03
C ASN A 172 6.83 29.49 -22.56
N THR A 173 7.83 28.83 -23.14
CA THR A 173 7.89 28.66 -24.61
C THR A 173 6.93 27.59 -25.13
N HIS A 174 6.80 26.45 -24.45
CA HIS A 174 5.95 25.34 -24.88
C HIS A 174 4.77 25.15 -23.92
N HIS A 175 3.55 25.25 -24.45
CA HIS A 175 2.32 25.17 -23.66
C HIS A 175 1.59 23.84 -23.73
N ASN A 176 2.12 22.88 -24.48
CA ASN A 176 1.55 21.54 -24.58
C ASN A 176 2.63 20.47 -24.75
N LYS A 177 2.30 19.26 -24.31
CA LYS A 177 3.21 18.11 -24.27
C LYS A 177 3.74 17.74 -25.66
N GLN A 178 2.89 17.77 -26.69
CA GLN A 178 3.29 17.35 -28.04
C GLN A 178 4.33 18.30 -28.66
N ALA A 179 4.14 19.62 -28.51
CA ALA A 179 5.08 20.62 -28.98
C ALA A 179 6.45 20.50 -28.27
N LEU A 180 6.43 20.28 -26.95
CA LEU A 180 7.65 20.10 -26.16
C LEU A 180 8.39 18.81 -26.54
N LEU A 181 7.69 17.68 -26.71
CA LEU A 181 8.32 16.43 -27.15
C LEU A 181 8.95 16.56 -28.54
N LYS A 182 8.30 17.27 -29.46
CA LYS A 182 8.87 17.56 -30.79
C LYS A 182 10.11 18.46 -30.70
N ALA A 183 10.15 19.42 -29.78
CA ALA A 183 11.33 20.25 -29.57
C ALA A 183 12.52 19.41 -29.07
N ILE A 184 12.27 18.50 -28.12
CA ILE A 184 13.28 17.57 -27.60
C ILE A 184 13.84 16.65 -28.68
N GLU A 185 12.99 16.11 -29.55
CA GLU A 185 13.41 15.23 -30.66
C GLU A 185 14.35 15.91 -31.67
N ASN A 186 14.30 17.23 -31.80
CA ASN A 186 15.10 18.00 -32.76
C ASN A 186 16.38 18.61 -32.16
N LEU A 187 16.67 18.36 -30.87
CA LEU A 187 17.87 18.88 -30.23
C LEU A 187 19.14 18.27 -30.82
N GLN A 188 20.16 19.11 -30.99
CA GLN A 188 21.47 18.71 -31.52
C GLN A 188 22.56 18.97 -30.49
N GLN A 189 23.48 18.02 -30.36
CA GLN A 189 24.67 18.15 -29.53
C GLN A 189 25.68 19.07 -30.22
N GLN A 190 26.29 20.00 -29.48
CA GLN A 190 27.32 20.89 -30.02
C GLN A 190 28.73 20.48 -29.59
N GLY A 191 28.85 19.74 -28.47
CA GLY A 191 30.14 19.36 -27.92
C GLY A 191 30.82 20.51 -27.18
N GLY A 192 31.98 20.23 -26.61
CA GLY A 192 32.77 21.17 -25.79
C GLY A 192 33.24 20.53 -24.49
N ASN A 193 33.68 21.36 -23.55
CA ASN A 193 34.03 20.94 -22.18
C ASN A 193 32.80 20.83 -21.27
N THR A 194 32.99 20.60 -19.97
CA THR A 194 31.91 20.49 -18.98
C THR A 194 32.05 21.57 -17.90
N LYS A 195 31.38 22.72 -18.05
CA LYS A 195 31.37 23.82 -17.05
C LYS A 195 30.04 23.93 -16.32
N THR A 196 29.79 22.96 -15.45
CA THR A 196 28.54 22.80 -14.68
C THR A 196 28.26 23.99 -13.78
N GLY A 197 29.28 24.58 -13.15
CA GLY A 197 29.13 25.73 -12.24
C GLY A 197 28.56 26.95 -12.94
N SER A 198 29.14 27.32 -14.09
CA SER A 198 28.65 28.40 -14.93
C SER A 198 27.22 28.17 -15.41
N ALA A 199 26.86 26.91 -15.70
CA ALA A 199 25.55 26.51 -16.17
C ALA A 199 24.48 26.64 -15.08
N LEU A 200 24.79 26.21 -13.86
CA LEU A 200 23.92 26.38 -12.68
C LEU A 200 23.64 27.87 -12.40
N LEU A 201 24.68 28.71 -12.43
CA LEU A 201 24.53 30.15 -12.21
C LEU A 201 23.74 30.83 -13.35
N TYR A 202 23.97 30.39 -14.59
CA TYR A 202 23.24 30.89 -15.75
C TYR A 202 21.74 30.61 -15.65
N VAL A 203 21.34 29.40 -15.22
CA VAL A 203 19.94 29.04 -15.01
C VAL A 203 19.27 29.94 -13.97
N LEU A 204 19.95 30.23 -12.85
CA LEU A 204 19.45 31.12 -11.81
C LEU A 204 19.14 32.53 -12.35
N HIS A 205 20.04 33.12 -13.13
CA HIS A 205 19.90 34.51 -13.57
C HIS A 205 19.11 34.70 -14.87
N ASN A 206 19.06 33.70 -15.74
CA ASN A 206 18.51 33.86 -17.10
C ASN A 206 17.23 33.06 -17.34
N ILE A 207 16.99 31.97 -16.62
CA ILE A 207 15.80 31.12 -16.83
C ILE A 207 14.78 31.31 -15.71
N PHE A 208 15.20 31.28 -14.44
CA PHE A 208 14.33 31.53 -13.29
C PHE A 208 14.07 33.02 -13.08
N THR A 209 13.45 33.65 -14.08
CA THR A 209 13.00 35.03 -14.04
C THR A 209 11.53 35.12 -14.46
N PRO A 210 10.72 36.04 -13.90
CA PRO A 210 9.30 36.12 -14.22
C PRO A 210 9.02 36.32 -15.72
N ASN A 211 9.88 37.08 -16.40
CA ASN A 211 9.75 37.34 -17.84
C ASN A 211 9.97 36.09 -18.70
N MET A 212 10.70 35.10 -18.20
CA MET A 212 10.98 33.83 -18.88
C MET A 212 10.03 32.71 -18.46
N GLY A 213 8.94 33.05 -17.76
CA GLY A 213 7.88 32.12 -17.39
C GLY A 213 7.87 31.68 -15.93
N MET A 214 8.86 32.09 -15.12
CA MET A 214 8.89 31.69 -13.71
C MET A 214 7.67 32.22 -12.94
N ARG A 215 6.98 31.31 -12.25
CA ARG A 215 5.75 31.55 -11.50
C ARG A 215 6.03 31.55 -10.00
N ALA A 216 5.53 32.57 -9.31
CA ALA A 216 5.70 32.73 -7.86
C ALA A 216 5.01 31.64 -7.03
N ASP A 217 3.93 31.05 -7.54
CA ASP A 217 3.14 29.99 -6.91
C ASP A 217 3.58 28.57 -7.30
N SER A 218 4.74 28.43 -7.96
CA SER A 218 5.25 27.15 -8.45
C SER A 218 6.42 26.60 -7.62
N GLN A 219 6.53 25.27 -7.60
CA GLN A 219 7.76 24.59 -7.18
C GLN A 219 8.84 24.77 -8.26
N ARG A 220 10.05 25.20 -7.88
CA ARG A 220 11.14 25.50 -8.80
C ARG A 220 12.21 24.42 -8.73
N ILE A 221 12.47 23.75 -9.84
CA ILE A 221 13.30 22.53 -9.88
C ILE A 221 14.32 22.62 -11.01
N VAL A 222 15.56 22.22 -10.72
CA VAL A 222 16.60 21.93 -11.71
C VAL A 222 16.84 20.43 -11.76
N VAL A 223 16.79 19.84 -12.95
CA VAL A 223 17.28 18.48 -13.18
C VAL A 223 18.57 18.59 -13.99
N LEU A 224 19.70 18.38 -13.33
CA LEU A 224 21.03 18.35 -13.93
C LEU A 224 21.34 16.93 -14.40
N ILE A 225 21.80 16.78 -15.65
CA ILE A 225 22.29 15.52 -16.20
C ILE A 225 23.70 15.76 -16.75
N THR A 226 24.70 15.04 -16.23
CA THR A 226 26.13 15.17 -16.58
C THR A 226 26.81 13.80 -16.70
N ASP A 227 27.83 13.69 -17.56
CA ASP A 227 28.66 12.47 -17.72
C ASP A 227 30.08 12.59 -17.15
N GLY A 228 30.47 13.77 -16.67
CA GLY A 228 31.83 14.07 -16.25
C GLY A 228 31.96 15.14 -15.17
N ASP A 229 33.21 15.33 -14.74
CA ASP A 229 33.61 16.30 -13.72
C ASP A 229 33.56 17.73 -14.26
N SER A 230 33.12 18.67 -13.44
CA SER A 230 33.11 20.08 -13.84
C SER A 230 34.53 20.66 -13.86
N LEU A 231 34.80 21.51 -14.85
CA LEU A 231 36.05 22.26 -14.97
C LEU A 231 36.04 23.61 -14.20
N ASP A 232 34.95 23.92 -13.52
CA ASP A 232 34.74 25.12 -12.71
C ASP A 232 34.08 24.81 -11.37
N ASP A 233 34.04 25.80 -10.46
CA ASP A 233 33.45 25.60 -9.13
C ASP A 233 31.93 25.41 -9.22
N VAL A 234 31.45 24.32 -8.63
CA VAL A 234 30.02 24.00 -8.57
C VAL A 234 29.40 24.29 -7.20
N LEU A 235 30.22 24.51 -6.17
CA LEU A 235 29.74 24.64 -4.79
C LEU A 235 28.95 25.93 -4.60
N LEU A 236 29.53 27.09 -4.96
CA LEU A 236 28.85 28.38 -4.81
C LEU A 236 27.63 28.52 -5.73
N PRO A 237 27.68 28.14 -7.02
CA PRO A 237 26.50 28.19 -7.89
C PRO A 237 25.36 27.29 -7.43
N SER A 238 25.66 26.06 -7.01
CA SER A 238 24.63 25.14 -6.52
C SER A 238 24.01 25.61 -5.21
N GLN A 239 24.80 26.23 -4.31
CA GLN A 239 24.29 26.82 -3.08
C GLN A 239 23.39 28.02 -3.37
N SER A 240 23.77 28.89 -4.30
CA SER A 240 22.97 30.06 -4.69
C SER A 240 21.58 29.68 -5.23
N LEU A 241 21.48 28.59 -6.00
CA LEU A 241 20.19 28.03 -6.43
C LEU A 241 19.36 27.53 -5.24
N LYS A 242 19.96 26.77 -4.32
CA LYS A 242 19.27 26.24 -3.13
C LYS A 242 18.78 27.35 -2.21
N ASP A 243 19.58 28.38 -1.99
CA ASP A 243 19.23 29.56 -1.17
C ASP A 243 18.08 30.35 -1.80
N ALA A 244 17.97 30.35 -3.13
CA ALA A 244 16.82 30.91 -3.85
C ALA A 244 15.55 30.04 -3.77
N GLY A 245 15.59 28.92 -3.05
CA GLY A 245 14.50 27.96 -2.89
C GLY A 245 14.29 27.08 -4.11
N ILE A 246 15.34 26.85 -4.92
CA ILE A 246 15.30 25.99 -6.11
C ILE A 246 15.88 24.62 -5.73
N GLU A 247 15.12 23.57 -6.00
CA GLU A 247 15.49 22.18 -5.71
C GLU A 247 16.31 21.59 -6.86
N ILE A 248 17.41 20.88 -6.54
CA ILE A 248 18.33 20.38 -7.56
C ILE A 248 18.39 18.84 -7.50
N PHE A 249 17.98 18.20 -8.59
CA PHE A 249 18.19 16.77 -8.84
C PHE A 249 19.43 16.60 -9.73
N ALA A 250 20.47 15.96 -9.20
CA ALA A 250 21.72 15.72 -9.91
C ALA A 250 21.79 14.26 -10.39
N VAL A 251 21.89 14.07 -11.71
CA VAL A 251 22.01 12.77 -12.38
C VAL A 251 23.38 12.67 -13.03
N GLY A 252 24.25 11.84 -12.46
CA GLY A 252 25.54 11.48 -13.02
C GLY A 252 25.48 10.20 -13.84
N VAL A 253 26.14 10.20 -14.99
CA VAL A 253 26.29 9.03 -15.86
C VAL A 253 27.77 8.62 -15.92
N ARG A 254 28.05 7.32 -16.08
CA ARG A 254 29.41 6.75 -16.11
C ARG A 254 30.21 7.10 -14.84
N GLU A 255 31.40 7.67 -15.01
CA GLU A 255 32.36 7.95 -13.93
C GLU A 255 32.22 9.36 -13.37
N ALA A 256 31.07 10.02 -13.56
CA ALA A 256 30.75 11.29 -12.92
C ALA A 256 31.04 11.26 -11.40
N ASN A 257 31.76 12.28 -10.91
CA ASN A 257 32.22 12.36 -9.53
C ASN A 257 31.08 12.50 -8.53
N MET A 258 30.92 11.48 -7.69
CA MET A 258 29.87 11.42 -6.68
C MET A 258 29.99 12.49 -5.59
N THR A 259 31.19 12.98 -5.29
CA THR A 259 31.40 14.07 -4.33
C THR A 259 30.85 15.38 -4.90
N GLU A 260 31.10 15.62 -6.18
CA GLU A 260 30.59 16.78 -6.91
C GLU A 260 29.06 16.72 -7.08
N LEU A 261 28.53 15.58 -7.53
CA LEU A 261 27.07 15.40 -7.64
C LEU A 261 26.35 15.57 -6.30
N ARG A 262 26.97 15.12 -5.20
CA ARG A 262 26.44 15.32 -3.84
C ARG A 262 26.53 16.77 -3.39
N SER A 263 27.57 17.53 -3.76
CA SER A 263 27.62 18.95 -3.44
C SER A 263 26.54 19.72 -4.22
N ILE A 264 26.26 19.33 -5.47
CA ILE A 264 25.25 19.97 -6.32
C ILE A 264 23.82 19.65 -5.88
N GLY A 265 23.45 18.37 -5.74
CA GLY A 265 22.07 17.98 -5.45
C GLY A 265 21.53 18.51 -4.11
N SER A 266 20.22 18.73 -4.02
CA SER A 266 19.55 19.14 -2.77
C SER A 266 19.55 18.02 -1.70
N ASN A 267 19.14 18.33 -0.48
CA ASN A 267 18.95 17.34 0.58
C ASN A 267 17.50 16.83 0.59
N PRO A 268 17.25 15.56 0.98
CA PRO A 268 18.22 14.52 1.31
C PRO A 268 18.85 13.91 0.04
N LYS A 269 20.14 13.57 0.10
CA LYS A 269 20.92 13.08 -1.07
C LYS A 269 20.34 11.81 -1.70
N LYS A 270 19.72 10.93 -0.91
CA LYS A 270 19.13 9.66 -1.37
C LYS A 270 18.01 9.85 -2.42
N LEU A 271 17.37 11.02 -2.41
CA LEU A 271 16.27 11.39 -3.32
C LEU A 271 16.74 12.30 -4.47
N HIS A 272 17.79 13.09 -4.25
CA HIS A 272 18.22 14.13 -5.17
C HIS A 272 19.47 13.80 -5.98
N VAL A 273 20.19 12.72 -5.65
CA VAL A 273 21.44 12.36 -6.30
C VAL A 273 21.35 10.95 -6.87
N TYR A 274 21.59 10.84 -8.18
CA TYR A 274 21.52 9.61 -8.94
C TYR A 274 22.84 9.37 -9.65
N ARG A 275 23.30 8.12 -9.64
CA ARG A 275 24.42 7.68 -10.49
C ARG A 275 24.03 6.43 -11.24
N VAL A 276 24.24 6.44 -12.55
CA VAL A 276 24.11 5.27 -13.41
C VAL A 276 25.45 4.99 -14.10
N LYS A 277 25.79 3.71 -14.25
CA LYS A 277 27.07 3.32 -14.84
C LYS A 277 27.14 3.54 -16.35
N ASP A 278 25.99 3.67 -17.01
CA ASP A 278 25.89 3.80 -18.47
C ASP A 278 24.58 4.50 -18.87
N PHE A 279 24.58 5.17 -20.03
CA PHE A 279 23.43 5.88 -20.57
C PHE A 279 22.21 4.97 -20.79
N SER A 280 22.41 3.72 -21.19
CA SER A 280 21.32 2.75 -21.36
C SER A 280 20.54 2.47 -20.07
N LEU A 281 21.19 2.66 -18.91
CA LEU A 281 20.61 2.43 -17.58
C LEU A 281 19.85 3.65 -17.04
N LEU A 282 19.84 4.80 -17.74
CA LEU A 282 19.01 5.95 -17.38
C LEU A 282 17.53 5.57 -17.25
N SER A 283 17.07 4.64 -18.08
CA SER A 283 15.71 4.09 -18.02
C SER A 283 15.36 3.46 -16.66
N ASN A 284 16.36 2.92 -15.92
CA ASN A 284 16.14 2.29 -14.62
C ASN A 284 15.87 3.31 -13.51
N ILE A 285 16.43 4.52 -13.63
CA ILE A 285 16.22 5.59 -12.65
C ILE A 285 15.04 6.48 -13.01
N ALA A 286 14.55 6.45 -14.24
CA ALA A 286 13.46 7.30 -14.72
C ALA A 286 12.25 7.25 -13.79
N LYS A 287 11.80 6.04 -13.42
CA LYS A 287 10.67 5.89 -12.49
C LYS A 287 10.95 6.55 -11.13
N LYS A 288 12.12 6.25 -10.53
CA LYS A 288 12.48 6.76 -9.21
C LYS A 288 12.65 8.29 -9.22
N LEU A 289 13.30 8.83 -10.25
CA LEU A 289 13.49 10.27 -10.43
C LEU A 289 12.15 10.97 -10.64
N ILE A 290 11.28 10.45 -11.52
CA ILE A 290 9.96 11.06 -11.75
C ILE A 290 9.14 11.03 -10.46
N ILE A 291 9.11 9.91 -9.74
CA ILE A 291 8.47 9.83 -8.41
C ILE A 291 9.07 10.89 -7.49
N SER A 292 10.39 11.03 -7.44
CA SER A 292 11.03 12.02 -6.55
C SER A 292 10.80 13.47 -6.98
N ILE A 293 10.62 13.77 -8.27
CA ILE A 293 10.23 15.09 -8.78
C ILE A 293 8.74 15.35 -8.49
N CYS A 294 7.89 14.34 -8.63
CA CYS A 294 6.46 14.40 -8.32
C CYS A 294 6.18 14.50 -6.81
N ASP A 295 7.01 13.84 -6.00
CA ASP A 295 6.99 13.82 -4.54
C ASP A 295 7.81 14.97 -3.91
N GLY A 296 8.56 15.70 -4.75
CA GLY A 296 9.69 16.59 -4.43
C GLY A 296 9.72 17.09 -3.01
N ALA A 297 10.35 16.35 -2.10
CA ALA A 297 10.55 16.62 -0.65
C ALA A 297 9.38 17.25 0.14
N TYR A 298 8.20 17.39 -0.47
CA TYR A 298 7.08 18.22 -0.09
C TYR A 298 5.75 17.49 -0.32
N ASN A 299 5.77 16.19 -0.61
CA ASN A 299 4.64 15.38 -0.16
C ASN A 299 4.56 15.38 1.37
N LEU A 300 5.63 15.71 2.11
CA LEU A 300 5.53 16.02 3.53
C LEU A 300 4.90 17.38 3.80
N GLY A 301 5.18 18.39 2.97
CA GLY A 301 4.47 19.67 3.03
C GLY A 301 2.99 19.53 2.67
N ALA A 302 2.60 18.61 1.79
CA ALA A 302 1.20 18.24 1.51
C ALA A 302 0.57 17.41 2.64
N TYR A 303 1.35 16.48 3.22
CA TYR A 303 1.01 15.70 4.40
C TYR A 303 0.74 16.61 5.60
N CYS A 304 1.63 17.57 5.88
CA CYS A 304 1.53 18.56 6.95
C CYS A 304 0.81 19.87 6.55
N LYS A 305 0.20 19.96 5.36
CA LYS A 305 -0.47 21.19 4.83
C LYS A 305 -1.90 21.39 5.30
N THR A 306 -2.40 20.49 6.13
CA THR A 306 -3.77 20.53 6.60
C THR A 306 -3.98 21.67 7.60
N THR A 307 -5.23 22.11 7.72
CA THR A 307 -5.73 23.26 8.49
C THR A 307 -5.66 23.10 10.02
N TYR A 308 -4.67 22.35 10.53
CA TYR A 308 -4.54 22.10 11.97
C TYR A 308 -3.65 23.16 12.63
N LYS A 309 -4.06 23.54 13.84
CA LYS A 309 -3.30 24.45 14.69
C LYS A 309 -2.34 23.64 15.54
N ALA A 310 -1.06 23.98 15.49
CA ALA A 310 -0.05 23.42 16.40
C ALA A 310 0.86 24.52 16.93
N ASP A 311 1.30 24.35 18.17
CA ASP A 311 2.25 25.22 18.84
C ASP A 311 3.49 24.41 19.16
N ILE A 312 4.60 24.78 18.51
CA ILE A 312 5.87 24.09 18.63
C ILE A 312 6.86 25.01 19.34
N VAL A 313 7.37 24.58 20.50
CA VAL A 313 8.45 25.28 21.21
C VAL A 313 9.76 24.54 20.96
N LEU A 314 10.71 25.22 20.33
CA LEU A 314 12.05 24.71 20.09
C LEU A 314 12.94 25.07 21.29
N LEU A 315 13.47 24.06 21.99
CA LEU A 315 14.49 24.21 23.02
C LEU A 315 15.84 23.87 22.39
N VAL A 316 16.68 24.87 22.20
CA VAL A 316 17.91 24.79 21.41
C VAL A 316 19.11 25.01 22.32
N ASP A 317 19.92 23.96 22.46
CA ASP A 317 21.16 23.99 23.22
C ASP A 317 22.21 24.87 22.50
N ASP A 318 22.77 25.84 23.22
CA ASP A 318 23.86 26.69 22.76
C ASP A 318 25.09 26.63 23.67
N SER A 319 25.25 25.52 24.41
CA SER A 319 26.36 25.26 25.31
C SER A 319 27.73 25.28 24.63
N GLY A 320 28.78 25.36 25.45
CA GLY A 320 30.16 25.50 25.00
C GLY A 320 30.76 24.24 24.38
N SER A 321 30.10 23.08 24.51
CA SER A 321 30.45 21.83 23.83
C SER A 321 30.15 21.87 22.33
N ILE A 322 29.19 22.69 21.94
CA ILE A 322 28.79 22.89 20.55
C ILE A 322 29.70 23.92 19.90
N SER A 323 30.30 23.61 18.76
CA SER A 323 31.07 24.61 17.99
C SER A 323 30.16 25.53 17.18
N GLN A 324 30.67 26.70 16.77
CA GLN A 324 29.91 27.60 15.88
C GLN A 324 29.39 26.90 14.61
N THR A 325 30.19 26.03 13.99
CA THR A 325 29.79 25.31 12.77
C THR A 325 28.76 24.21 13.06
N ALA A 326 28.86 23.54 14.20
CA ALA A 326 27.87 22.58 14.66
C ALA A 326 26.53 23.27 14.97
N PHE A 327 26.58 24.43 15.62
CA PHE A 327 25.40 25.25 15.90
C PHE A 327 24.69 25.69 14.61
N GLN A 328 25.44 26.13 13.60
CA GLN A 328 24.88 26.45 12.28
C GLN A 328 24.23 25.25 11.57
N THR A 329 24.77 24.04 11.78
CA THR A 329 24.16 22.81 11.29
C THR A 329 22.84 22.52 12.01
N MET A 330 22.76 22.80 13.31
CA MET A 330 21.53 22.71 14.10
C MET A 330 20.48 23.73 13.63
N LEU A 331 20.87 24.99 13.37
CA LEU A 331 19.97 26.01 12.81
C LEU A 331 19.45 25.61 11.43
N SER A 332 20.28 24.96 10.61
CA SER A 332 19.86 24.41 9.31
C SER A 332 18.80 23.32 9.48
N PHE A 333 18.97 22.41 10.45
CA PHE A 333 17.97 21.38 10.79
C PHE A 333 16.64 22.02 11.24
N ILE A 334 16.69 23.05 12.08
CA ILE A 334 15.50 23.81 12.52
C ILE A 334 14.83 24.50 11.33
N ALA A 335 15.61 25.10 10.43
CA ALA A 335 15.08 25.75 9.24
C ALA A 335 14.31 24.76 8.34
N GLU A 336 14.76 23.50 8.23
CA GLU A 336 14.02 22.44 7.53
C GLU A 336 12.67 22.14 8.19
N ILE A 337 12.59 22.13 9.52
CA ILE A 337 11.30 21.99 10.24
C ILE A 337 10.35 23.13 9.86
N VAL A 338 10.82 24.38 9.92
CA VAL A 338 10.01 25.56 9.58
C VAL A 338 9.53 25.55 8.13
N ARG A 339 10.34 25.03 7.20
CA ARG A 339 10.03 24.99 5.77
C ARG A 339 8.80 24.11 5.45
N VAL A 340 8.49 23.10 6.27
CA VAL A 340 7.34 22.21 6.04
C VAL A 340 6.01 22.85 6.42
N PHE A 341 5.96 23.61 7.52
CA PHE A 341 4.69 24.06 8.09
C PHE A 341 4.10 25.32 7.46
N ASN A 342 2.78 25.48 7.58
CA ASN A 342 2.10 26.74 7.30
C ASN A 342 2.16 27.64 8.55
N ILE A 343 3.13 28.56 8.58
CA ILE A 343 3.38 29.44 9.74
C ILE A 343 2.37 30.59 9.77
N GLY A 344 1.65 30.74 10.88
CA GLY A 344 0.69 31.82 11.07
C GLY A 344 -0.29 31.59 12.22
N PRO A 345 -1.14 32.59 12.54
CA PRO A 345 -2.06 32.55 13.68
C PRO A 345 -3.14 31.46 13.57
N ASP A 346 -3.52 31.07 12.36
CA ASP A 346 -4.50 30.02 12.08
C ASP A 346 -3.85 28.67 11.72
N GLY A 347 -2.52 28.61 11.71
CA GLY A 347 -1.74 27.42 11.38
C GLY A 347 -0.79 27.05 12.51
N VAL A 348 0.46 26.79 12.16
CA VAL A 348 1.51 26.44 13.12
C VAL A 348 2.19 27.70 13.64
N GLN A 349 2.37 27.79 14.96
CA GLN A 349 3.15 28.82 15.63
C GLN A 349 4.42 28.19 16.22
N ILE A 350 5.56 28.87 16.06
CA ILE A 350 6.86 28.35 16.51
C ILE A 350 7.56 29.37 17.40
N GLY A 351 7.78 28.98 18.65
CA GLY A 351 8.55 29.73 19.64
C GLY A 351 9.94 29.10 19.80
N LEU A 352 10.92 29.89 20.24
CA LEU A 352 12.28 29.39 20.44
C LEU A 352 12.86 29.87 21.77
N VAL A 353 13.39 28.92 22.53
CA VAL A 353 14.20 29.13 23.73
C VAL A 353 15.59 28.61 23.44
N GLN A 354 16.58 29.50 23.54
CA GLN A 354 17.99 29.13 23.44
C GLN A 354 18.55 29.00 24.86
N TYR A 355 19.27 27.92 25.17
CA TYR A 355 19.72 27.67 26.54
C TYR A 355 21.16 27.15 26.63
N SER A 356 21.85 27.64 27.66
CA SER A 356 23.14 27.14 28.11
C SER A 356 23.19 27.15 29.64
N ASP A 357 23.87 28.13 30.25
CA ASP A 357 23.84 28.38 31.70
C ASP A 357 22.48 28.87 32.19
N PHE A 358 21.80 29.65 31.34
CA PHE A 358 20.46 30.17 31.59
C PHE A 358 19.65 30.15 30.29
N PRO A 359 18.39 29.70 30.32
CA PRO A 359 17.53 29.71 29.15
C PRO A 359 17.03 31.12 28.85
N MET A 360 16.98 31.48 27.57
CA MET A 360 16.44 32.75 27.08
C MET A 360 15.39 32.51 26.01
N ILE A 361 14.21 33.09 26.21
CA ILE A 361 13.19 33.18 25.16
C ILE A 361 13.71 34.14 24.10
N LYS A 362 14.00 33.61 22.90
CA LYS A 362 14.38 34.44 21.75
C LYS A 362 13.17 35.07 21.09
N TRP A 363 12.08 34.32 21.02
CA TRP A 363 10.77 34.82 20.63
C TRP A 363 9.65 33.90 21.11
N HIS A 364 8.47 34.49 21.30
CA HIS A 364 7.25 33.77 21.66
C HIS A 364 6.55 33.20 20.41
N LEU A 365 5.60 32.28 20.62
CA LEU A 365 4.86 31.58 19.55
C LEU A 365 4.17 32.52 18.54
N ASN A 366 3.66 33.65 19.00
CA ASN A 366 2.93 34.63 18.19
C ASN A 366 3.80 35.76 17.60
N THR A 367 5.13 35.70 17.75
CA THR A 367 6.03 36.78 17.33
C THR A 367 6.18 36.83 15.81
N TYR A 368 6.39 35.67 15.16
CA TYR A 368 6.56 35.59 13.71
C TYR A 368 5.37 34.87 13.06
N ASN A 369 4.60 35.61 12.27
CA ASN A 369 3.39 35.11 11.60
C ASN A 369 3.62 34.71 10.13
N THR A 370 4.86 34.74 9.65
CA THR A 370 5.20 34.29 8.29
C THR A 370 6.46 33.44 8.32
N LYS A 371 6.48 32.42 7.45
CA LYS A 371 7.61 31.50 7.28
C LYS A 371 8.91 32.24 6.99
N GLN A 372 8.88 33.22 6.09
CA GLN A 372 10.06 33.98 5.69
C GLN A 372 10.65 34.79 6.86
N ALA A 373 9.80 35.47 7.65
CA ALA A 373 10.28 36.24 8.81
C ALA A 373 10.90 35.33 9.88
N LEU A 374 10.28 34.18 10.13
CA LEU A 374 10.81 33.20 11.08
C LEU A 374 12.15 32.61 10.62
N LEU A 375 12.29 32.26 9.33
CA LEU A 375 13.55 31.76 8.78
C LEU A 375 14.68 32.79 8.88
N MET A 376 14.40 34.07 8.60
CA MET A 376 15.38 35.15 8.79
C MET A 376 15.79 35.31 10.26
N ALA A 377 14.85 35.16 11.20
CA ALA A 377 15.16 35.25 12.63
C ALA A 377 16.07 34.10 13.10
N ILE A 378 15.84 32.88 12.60
CA ILE A 378 16.67 31.70 12.90
C ILE A 378 18.11 31.91 12.43
N ASP A 379 18.30 32.46 11.23
CA ASP A 379 19.63 32.70 10.64
C ASP A 379 20.48 33.71 11.44
N THR A 380 19.83 34.58 12.23
CA THR A 380 20.49 35.60 13.07
C THR A 380 20.85 35.13 14.47
N LEU A 381 20.64 33.86 14.82
CA LEU A 381 20.94 33.35 16.16
C LEU A 381 22.46 33.20 16.38
N ASP A 382 22.96 33.89 17.39
CA ASP A 382 24.36 33.79 17.82
C ASP A 382 24.57 32.64 18.83
N HIS A 383 25.69 31.93 18.69
CA HIS A 383 26.16 30.93 19.66
C HIS A 383 26.93 31.62 20.79
N ARG A 384 26.59 31.34 22.04
CA ARG A 384 27.20 32.01 23.22
C ARG A 384 28.09 31.11 24.04
N GLY A 385 27.84 29.80 24.02
CA GLY A 385 28.47 28.85 24.92
C GLY A 385 27.88 28.89 26.33
N GLY A 386 28.42 28.03 27.19
CA GLY A 386 28.00 27.86 28.59
C GLY A 386 27.87 26.38 28.97
N SER A 387 27.22 26.12 30.10
CA SER A 387 26.79 24.77 30.51
C SER A 387 25.52 24.30 29.77
N THR A 388 25.00 23.13 30.13
CA THR A 388 23.79 22.53 29.56
C THR A 388 22.72 22.39 30.66
N LYS A 389 21.84 23.39 30.81
CA LYS A 389 20.75 23.42 31.81
C LYS A 389 19.39 23.16 31.17
N THR A 390 19.18 21.93 30.72
CA THR A 390 17.96 21.48 30.03
C THR A 390 16.72 21.58 30.91
N GLY A 391 16.84 21.28 32.22
CA GLY A 391 15.72 21.34 33.16
C GLY A 391 15.12 22.74 33.30
N MET A 392 15.97 23.75 33.41
CA MET A 392 15.57 25.16 33.41
C MET A 392 14.89 25.58 32.10
N ALA A 393 15.36 25.07 30.96
CA ALA A 393 14.76 25.36 29.66
C ALA A 393 13.33 24.80 29.55
N LEU A 394 13.13 23.55 29.99
CA LEU A 394 11.81 22.92 30.06
C LEU A 394 10.85 23.71 30.97
N HIS A 395 11.35 24.26 32.08
CA HIS A 395 10.55 25.10 32.99
C HIS A 395 10.00 26.39 32.35
N LEU A 396 10.59 26.90 31.26
CA LEU A 396 10.10 28.11 30.57
C LEU A 396 8.97 27.82 29.57
N VAL A 397 8.78 26.57 29.13
CA VAL A 397 7.79 26.20 28.11
C VAL A 397 6.37 26.72 28.42
N PRO A 398 5.84 26.63 29.67
CA PRO A 398 4.50 27.13 29.97
C PRO A 398 4.33 28.64 29.75
N ASN A 399 5.42 29.42 29.75
CA ASN A 399 5.41 30.88 29.55
C ASN A 399 5.46 31.28 28.07
N MET A 400 5.50 30.32 27.14
CA MET A 400 5.61 30.59 25.71
C MET A 400 4.29 31.05 25.06
N GLY A 401 3.16 30.87 25.76
CA GLY A 401 1.84 31.31 25.30
C GLY A 401 1.13 30.31 24.38
N MET A 402 1.21 29.01 24.70
CA MET A 402 0.58 27.96 23.91
C MET A 402 -0.96 28.05 23.90
N ARG A 403 -1.56 27.97 22.73
CA ARG A 403 -3.00 27.94 22.46
C ARG A 403 -3.61 26.64 23.00
N ALA A 404 -4.81 26.76 23.56
CA ALA A 404 -5.54 25.62 24.12
C ALA A 404 -6.20 24.74 23.04
N ASP A 405 -6.48 25.31 21.86
CA ASP A 405 -7.11 24.64 20.71
C ASP A 405 -6.11 24.07 19.70
N SER A 406 -4.82 24.02 20.05
CA SER A 406 -3.75 23.51 19.20
C SER A 406 -3.10 22.25 19.77
N GLN A 407 -2.51 21.41 18.92
CA GLN A 407 -1.54 20.41 19.37
C GLN A 407 -0.31 21.13 19.96
N ARG A 408 0.15 20.72 21.14
CA ARG A 408 1.23 21.40 21.87
C ARG A 408 2.46 20.50 21.94
N ILE A 409 3.53 20.94 21.31
CA ILE A 409 4.73 20.14 21.10
C ILE A 409 5.97 20.92 21.55
N VAL A 410 6.91 20.21 22.18
CA VAL A 410 8.26 20.66 22.47
C VAL A 410 9.23 19.84 21.64
N VAL A 411 10.17 20.50 20.96
CA VAL A 411 11.31 19.84 20.32
C VAL A 411 12.56 20.30 21.05
N LEU A 412 13.18 19.38 21.77
CA LEU A 412 14.44 19.55 22.47
C LEU A 412 15.60 19.09 21.59
N ILE A 413 16.63 19.91 21.43
CA ILE A 413 17.87 19.54 20.73
C ILE A 413 19.07 19.84 21.63
N THR A 414 19.87 18.81 21.95
CA THR A 414 21.02 18.92 22.87
C THR A 414 22.19 18.04 22.47
N ASP A 415 23.42 18.41 22.86
CA ASP A 415 24.64 17.64 22.59
C ASP A 415 25.26 16.96 23.82
N GLY A 416 24.65 17.11 25.01
CA GLY A 416 25.20 16.64 26.27
C GLY A 416 24.17 16.34 27.36
N GLU A 417 24.64 15.79 28.47
CA GLU A 417 23.83 15.51 29.67
C GLU A 417 23.54 16.80 30.44
N SER A 418 22.30 16.92 30.95
CA SER A 418 21.89 18.09 31.72
C SER A 418 22.60 18.16 33.07
N GLN A 419 22.90 19.39 33.50
CA GLN A 419 23.53 19.65 34.79
C GLN A 419 22.54 20.07 35.88
N ASP A 420 21.25 19.85 35.66
CA ASP A 420 20.12 20.15 36.53
C ASP A 420 19.02 19.09 36.38
N ASP A 421 18.01 19.12 37.25
CA ASP A 421 16.93 18.14 37.21
C ASP A 421 16.03 18.33 35.98
N VAL A 422 15.95 17.28 35.16
CA VAL A 422 15.10 17.26 33.96
C VAL A 422 13.79 16.48 34.17
N LEU A 423 13.71 15.65 35.20
CA LEU A 423 12.59 14.73 35.41
C LEU A 423 11.31 15.45 35.82
N LEU A 424 11.39 16.32 36.83
CA LEU A 424 10.21 17.07 37.29
C LEU A 424 9.65 18.01 36.20
N PRO A 425 10.46 18.84 35.51
CA PRO A 425 9.91 19.74 34.50
C PRO A 425 9.40 18.98 33.27
N SER A 426 10.08 17.93 32.79
CA SER A 426 9.57 17.14 31.66
C SER A 426 8.25 16.42 32.01
N GLN A 427 8.15 15.84 33.21
CA GLN A 427 6.90 15.20 33.65
C GLN A 427 5.75 16.20 33.76
N SER A 428 6.02 17.40 34.31
CA SER A 428 4.99 18.44 34.39
C SER A 428 4.46 18.88 33.02
N LEU A 429 5.29 18.86 31.98
CA LEU A 429 4.86 19.16 30.61
C LEU A 429 4.04 18.01 30.03
N LYS A 430 4.49 16.76 30.21
CA LYS A 430 3.75 15.55 29.80
C LYS A 430 2.36 15.49 30.44
N ASP A 431 2.27 15.74 31.74
CA ASP A 431 1.00 15.78 32.49
C ASP A 431 0.07 16.91 32.01
N ALA A 432 0.64 18.01 31.50
CA ALA A 432 -0.11 19.10 30.89
C ALA A 432 -0.61 18.76 29.47
N GLY A 433 -0.32 17.57 28.95
CA GLY A 433 -0.65 17.13 27.59
C GLY A 433 0.19 17.85 26.53
N ILE A 434 1.45 18.11 26.84
CA ILE A 434 2.46 18.63 25.91
C ILE A 434 3.38 17.46 25.53
N GLU A 435 3.48 17.23 24.23
CA GLU A 435 4.28 16.16 23.65
C GLU A 435 5.73 16.62 23.45
N ILE A 436 6.70 15.75 23.76
CA ILE A 436 8.12 16.13 23.80
C ILE A 436 8.91 15.21 22.87
N PHE A 437 9.49 15.81 21.83
CA PHE A 437 10.49 15.21 20.96
C PHE A 437 11.89 15.59 21.46
N ALA A 438 12.76 14.61 21.64
CA ALA A 438 14.13 14.79 22.09
C ALA A 438 15.14 14.35 21.01
N VAL A 439 16.00 15.27 20.59
CA VAL A 439 17.06 15.06 19.60
C VAL A 439 18.42 15.22 20.28
N GLY A 440 19.08 14.09 20.50
CA GLY A 440 20.44 14.00 21.02
C GLY A 440 21.47 13.97 19.91
N VAL A 441 22.51 14.79 20.02
CA VAL A 441 23.64 14.82 19.09
C VAL A 441 24.93 14.46 19.82
N GLN A 442 25.80 13.68 19.17
CA GLN A 442 27.15 13.39 19.65
C GLN A 442 27.19 12.71 21.03
N ASN A 443 27.39 13.47 22.12
CA ASN A 443 27.59 12.95 23.47
C ASN A 443 26.29 12.96 24.32
N ALA A 444 25.15 13.26 23.70
CA ALA A 444 23.87 13.30 24.40
C ALA A 444 23.56 11.95 25.07
N HIS A 445 23.08 12.00 26.30
CA HIS A 445 22.87 10.82 27.13
C HIS A 445 21.50 10.20 26.88
N GLU A 446 21.46 9.05 26.21
CA GLU A 446 20.23 8.39 25.76
C GLU A 446 19.19 8.19 26.87
N ASN A 447 19.59 7.73 28.05
CA ASN A 447 18.67 7.49 29.16
C ASN A 447 18.02 8.78 29.68
N GLU A 448 18.75 9.91 29.61
CA GLU A 448 18.20 11.20 30.00
C GLU A 448 17.15 11.67 28.96
N LEU A 449 17.47 11.53 27.67
CA LEU A 449 16.54 11.89 26.59
C LEU A 449 15.26 11.05 26.63
N ARG A 450 15.36 9.74 26.88
CA ARG A 450 14.22 8.84 27.07
C ARG A 450 13.36 9.25 28.27
N ALA A 451 13.98 9.70 29.36
CA ALA A 451 13.24 10.18 30.52
C ALA A 451 12.50 11.51 30.25
N ILE A 452 13.08 12.38 29.42
CA ILE A 452 12.48 13.67 29.02
C ILE A 452 11.37 13.48 27.99
N ALA A 453 11.60 12.66 26.97
CA ALA A 453 10.71 12.48 25.84
C ALA A 453 9.34 11.91 26.24
N SER A 454 8.37 12.03 25.33
CA SER A 454 7.07 11.37 25.43
C SER A 454 7.16 9.92 24.95
N ASP A 455 6.28 9.06 25.46
CA ASP A 455 6.19 7.67 25.00
C ASP A 455 5.44 7.60 23.64
N PRO A 456 5.81 6.68 22.73
CA PRO A 456 6.91 5.73 22.84
C PRO A 456 8.25 6.33 22.37
N ASP A 457 9.36 5.84 22.93
CA ASP A 457 10.71 6.32 22.62
C ASP A 457 11.08 6.19 21.14
N GLU A 458 10.59 5.15 20.44
CA GLU A 458 10.89 4.92 19.01
C GLU A 458 10.42 6.06 18.10
N ILE A 459 9.48 6.87 18.59
CA ILE A 459 8.89 8.00 17.87
C ILE A 459 9.49 9.32 18.33
N HIS A 460 9.79 9.45 19.63
CA HIS A 460 10.12 10.72 20.25
C HIS A 460 11.60 10.93 20.55
N VAL A 461 12.43 9.88 20.49
CA VAL A 461 13.87 9.96 20.80
C VAL A 461 14.70 9.73 19.55
N TYR A 462 15.51 10.72 19.20
CA TYR A 462 16.43 10.66 18.06
C TYR A 462 17.86 10.86 18.54
N ILE A 463 18.75 9.95 18.16
CA ILE A 463 20.17 10.04 18.52
C ILE A 463 20.99 9.97 17.25
N VAL A 464 21.85 10.97 17.06
CA VAL A 464 22.76 11.04 15.92
C VAL A 464 24.21 11.14 16.38
N MET A 465 25.12 10.48 15.67
CA MET A 465 26.53 10.39 16.07
C MET A 465 27.26 11.74 16.05
N ASN A 466 26.81 12.67 15.20
CA ASN A 466 27.35 14.02 15.08
C ASN A 466 26.36 14.92 14.35
N PHE A 467 26.65 16.22 14.33
CA PHE A 467 25.78 17.24 13.73
C PHE A 467 25.50 17.04 12.24
N ALA A 468 26.41 16.45 11.45
CA ALA A 468 26.18 16.23 10.02
C ALA A 468 25.06 15.19 9.76
N HIS A 469 24.84 14.27 10.72
CA HIS A 469 23.82 13.23 10.63
C HIS A 469 22.41 13.73 11.03
N LEU A 470 22.25 14.98 11.47
CA LEU A 470 20.91 15.59 11.64
C LEU A 470 20.10 15.55 10.33
N SER A 471 20.79 15.66 9.19
CA SER A 471 20.18 15.54 7.86
C SER A 471 19.66 14.14 7.51
N GLU A 472 20.07 13.11 8.25
CA GLU A 472 19.62 11.72 8.05
C GLU A 472 18.29 11.45 8.75
N ILE A 473 18.07 12.07 9.91
CA ILE A 473 16.85 11.89 10.69
C ILE A 473 15.71 12.79 10.25
N ILE A 474 16.00 13.90 9.56
CA ILE A 474 15.03 14.96 9.25
C ILE A 474 13.73 14.43 8.62
N HIS A 475 13.82 13.43 7.74
CA HIS A 475 12.63 12.89 7.09
C HIS A 475 11.71 12.16 8.06
N ASN A 476 12.24 11.21 8.84
CA ASN A 476 11.45 10.44 9.81
C ASN A 476 11.01 11.32 10.98
N PHE A 477 11.86 12.26 11.41
CA PHE A 477 11.53 13.26 12.42
C PHE A 477 10.31 14.07 12.00
N LEU A 478 10.32 14.61 10.77
CA LEU A 478 9.20 15.41 10.29
C LEU A 478 7.94 14.57 10.05
N ILE A 479 8.04 13.30 9.63
CA ILE A 479 6.87 12.40 9.55
C ILE A 479 6.23 12.27 10.93
N ASN A 480 7.01 11.88 11.95
CA ASN A 480 6.47 11.67 13.30
C ASN A 480 5.94 12.97 13.93
N LEU A 481 6.62 14.10 13.69
CA LEU A 481 6.15 15.41 14.11
C LEU A 481 4.84 15.79 13.41
N CYS A 482 4.72 15.50 12.11
CA CYS A 482 3.48 15.66 11.36
C CYS A 482 2.38 14.74 11.90
N ASP A 483 2.67 13.46 12.14
CA ASP A 483 1.75 12.48 12.70
C ASP A 483 1.23 12.92 14.05
N SER A 484 2.08 13.51 14.89
CA SER A 484 1.69 14.09 16.18
C SER A 484 0.73 15.26 16.04
N ILE A 485 0.90 16.08 15.00
CA ILE A 485 -0.02 17.17 14.66
C ILE A 485 -1.32 16.62 14.03
N HIS A 486 -1.23 15.49 13.32
CA HIS A 486 -2.37 14.74 12.80
C HIS A 486 -3.07 13.86 13.84
N SER A 487 -2.41 13.58 14.98
CA SER A 487 -2.82 12.78 16.15
C SER A 487 -3.92 13.49 16.97
N LEU A 488 -4.82 14.11 16.23
CA LEU A 488 -6.24 13.97 16.44
C LEU A 488 -6.73 12.64 15.83
N ASP A 489 -5.99 11.53 15.99
CA ASP A 489 -6.53 10.20 15.80
C ASP A 489 -7.63 10.06 16.83
N PRO A 490 -8.89 10.04 16.40
CA PRO A 490 -9.95 10.11 17.36
C PRO A 490 -10.11 8.75 18.03
N LEU A 491 -9.42 7.66 17.65
CA LEU A 491 -9.74 6.29 18.08
C LEU A 491 -8.74 5.66 19.06
N ARG A 492 -9.24 4.85 20.01
CA ARG A 492 -8.43 3.96 20.87
C ARG A 492 -9.18 2.68 21.23
N LEU A 493 -8.46 1.64 21.63
CA LEU A 493 -9.04 0.42 22.22
C LEU A 493 -8.74 0.34 23.72
N VAL A 494 -9.77 0.04 24.51
CA VAL A 494 -9.65 -0.07 25.98
C VAL A 494 -10.23 -1.38 26.50
N GLY A 495 -9.62 -1.94 27.55
CA GLY A 495 -10.17 -3.08 28.29
C GLY A 495 -10.27 -4.38 27.49
N GLY A 496 -9.37 -4.62 26.54
CA GLY A 496 -9.23 -5.92 25.86
C GLY A 496 -7.90 -6.61 26.16
N SER A 497 -7.66 -7.73 25.47
CA SER A 497 -6.53 -8.64 25.71
C SER A 497 -5.21 -8.18 25.10
N SER A 498 -5.23 -7.19 24.21
CA SER A 498 -4.04 -6.61 23.58
C SER A 498 -4.29 -5.15 23.17
N ARG A 499 -3.28 -4.46 22.65
CA ARG A 499 -3.43 -3.09 22.12
C ARG A 499 -4.37 -3.03 20.91
N CYS A 500 -4.54 -4.13 20.20
CA CYS A 500 -5.41 -4.25 19.02
C CYS A 500 -6.74 -4.97 19.31
N ALA A 501 -7.10 -5.14 20.59
CA ALA A 501 -8.38 -5.71 20.99
C ALA A 501 -9.00 -4.92 22.14
N GLY A 502 -10.30 -4.62 22.07
CA GLY A 502 -11.01 -3.97 23.16
C GLY A 502 -12.25 -3.20 22.72
N THR A 503 -12.77 -2.39 23.64
CA THR A 503 -13.84 -1.44 23.36
C THR A 503 -13.28 -0.29 22.54
N LEU A 504 -13.88 -0.02 21.37
CA LEU A 504 -13.50 1.08 20.51
C LEU A 504 -14.09 2.39 21.03
N GLU A 505 -13.22 3.29 21.48
CA GLU A 505 -13.58 4.62 21.94
C GLU A 505 -13.10 5.69 20.96
N MET A 506 -13.87 6.78 20.90
CA MET A 506 -13.53 7.91 20.07
C MET A 506 -13.49 9.25 20.85
N LYS A 507 -12.48 10.09 20.60
CA LYS A 507 -12.28 11.42 21.20
C LYS A 507 -12.86 12.51 20.31
N ARG A 508 -13.91 13.16 20.79
CA ARG A 508 -14.45 14.41 20.22
C ARG A 508 -14.78 15.34 21.38
N GLY A 509 -13.76 16.05 21.86
CA GLY A 509 -13.75 16.71 23.17
C GLY A 509 -13.45 15.73 24.30
N GLU A 510 -14.35 14.75 24.52
CA GLU A 510 -14.19 13.66 25.50
C GLU A 510 -14.11 12.29 24.82
N TRP A 511 -13.49 11.33 25.52
CA TRP A 511 -13.48 9.91 25.11
C TRP A 511 -14.82 9.26 25.43
N ARG A 512 -15.45 8.65 24.41
CA ARG A 512 -16.68 7.87 24.58
C ARG A 512 -16.66 6.63 23.69
N PRO A 513 -17.29 5.52 24.11
CA PRO A 513 -17.41 4.32 23.28
C PRO A 513 -18.27 4.56 22.05
N LEU A 514 -17.99 3.83 20.97
CA LEU A 514 -18.83 3.82 19.77
C LEU A 514 -20.01 2.86 19.94
N TYR A 515 -21.14 3.23 19.35
CA TYR A 515 -22.34 2.40 19.31
C TYR A 515 -22.11 1.15 18.44
N ALA A 516 -22.51 -0.02 18.95
CA ALA A 516 -22.14 -1.31 18.40
C ALA A 516 -22.90 -1.72 17.12
N SER A 517 -24.14 -1.26 16.92
CA SER A 517 -24.95 -1.74 15.79
C SER A 517 -24.48 -1.14 14.45
N ASN A 518 -24.72 -1.88 13.37
CA ASN A 518 -24.38 -1.49 11.98
C ASN A 518 -22.87 -1.37 11.68
N TRP A 519 -22.04 -2.08 12.45
CA TRP A 519 -20.63 -2.27 12.15
C TRP A 519 -20.39 -3.59 11.43
N THR A 520 -19.64 -3.52 10.34
CA THR A 520 -19.17 -4.68 9.56
C THR A 520 -17.67 -4.84 9.75
N LEU A 521 -17.11 -6.00 9.40
CA LEU A 521 -15.65 -6.17 9.40
C LEU A 521 -14.94 -5.21 8.45
N LYS A 522 -15.56 -4.81 7.34
CA LYS A 522 -14.98 -3.80 6.43
C LYS A 522 -14.84 -2.44 7.10
N SER A 523 -15.81 -2.06 7.93
CA SER A 523 -15.74 -0.83 8.72
C SER A 523 -14.70 -0.96 9.85
N ALA A 524 -14.63 -2.13 10.48
CA ALA A 524 -13.62 -2.41 11.49
C ALA A 524 -12.19 -2.41 10.91
N GLU A 525 -11.99 -2.89 9.67
CA GLU A 525 -10.70 -2.86 8.97
C GLU A 525 -10.16 -1.44 8.82
N VAL A 526 -11.03 -0.46 8.57
CA VAL A 526 -10.63 0.96 8.54
C VAL A 526 -10.17 1.41 9.93
N ALA A 527 -10.93 1.11 10.98
CA ALA A 527 -10.55 1.44 12.35
C ALA A 527 -9.25 0.74 12.78
N CYS A 528 -9.08 -0.55 12.45
CA CYS A 528 -7.85 -1.30 12.73
C CYS A 528 -6.64 -0.66 12.04
N ARG A 529 -6.80 -0.15 10.83
CA ARG A 529 -5.74 0.57 10.11
C ARG A 529 -5.40 1.91 10.76
N GLU A 530 -6.40 2.68 11.17
CA GLU A 530 -6.22 3.95 11.90
C GLU A 530 -5.55 3.73 13.27
N LEU A 531 -5.83 2.60 13.93
CA LEU A 531 -5.21 2.19 15.20
C LEU A 531 -3.81 1.58 15.05
N ASP A 532 -3.29 1.54 13.81
CA ASP A 532 -2.05 0.86 13.49
C ASP A 532 -2.02 -0.62 13.97
N CYS A 533 -3.11 -1.31 13.69
CA CYS A 533 -3.25 -2.73 13.86
C CYS A 533 -3.22 -3.44 12.49
N GLY A 534 -3.05 -4.76 12.53
CA GLY A 534 -3.21 -5.63 11.38
C GLY A 534 -4.67 -5.77 10.94
N SER A 535 -4.96 -6.83 10.20
CA SER A 535 -6.30 -7.01 9.62
C SER A 535 -7.39 -7.23 10.68
N ALA A 536 -8.61 -6.76 10.42
CA ALA A 536 -9.76 -6.93 11.31
C ALA A 536 -10.18 -8.41 11.44
N VAL A 537 -10.34 -8.88 12.67
CA VAL A 537 -10.65 -10.28 12.99
C VAL A 537 -12.10 -10.45 13.43
N SER A 538 -12.61 -9.58 14.31
CA SER A 538 -14.00 -9.68 14.77
C SER A 538 -14.57 -8.35 15.25
N THR A 539 -15.90 -8.27 15.22
CA THR A 539 -16.68 -7.20 15.85
C THR A 539 -17.67 -7.82 16.81
N GLU A 540 -17.83 -7.24 18.00
CA GLU A 540 -18.72 -7.75 19.02
C GLU A 540 -19.54 -6.64 19.69
N ILE A 541 -20.77 -7.00 20.08
CA ILE A 541 -21.62 -6.15 20.92
C ILE A 541 -21.31 -6.48 22.37
N ARG A 542 -20.79 -5.51 23.12
CA ARG A 542 -20.61 -5.60 24.57
C ARG A 542 -21.76 -4.88 25.26
N ASN A 543 -22.42 -5.57 26.20
CA ASN A 543 -23.52 -4.99 26.97
C ASN A 543 -22.98 -4.45 28.30
N GLU A 544 -23.20 -3.17 28.53
CA GLU A 544 -22.87 -2.49 29.78
C GLU A 544 -23.99 -2.66 30.81
N SER A 545 -23.61 -2.63 32.09
CA SER A 545 -24.57 -2.68 33.21
C SER A 545 -25.38 -1.39 33.37
N SER A 546 -24.96 -0.30 32.73
CA SER A 546 -25.58 1.03 32.79
C SER A 546 -25.46 1.75 31.45
N ILE A 547 -26.45 2.59 31.11
CA ILE A 547 -26.48 3.35 29.85
C ILE A 547 -25.25 4.26 29.81
N LYS A 548 -24.46 4.16 28.73
CA LYS A 548 -23.30 5.03 28.46
C LYS A 548 -23.65 6.06 27.41
N SER A 549 -23.01 7.21 27.48
CA SER A 549 -22.97 8.16 26.36
C SER A 549 -22.06 7.57 25.28
N VAL A 550 -22.57 7.44 24.06
CA VAL A 550 -21.88 6.78 22.94
C VAL A 550 -21.81 7.69 21.71
N TRP A 551 -20.87 7.41 20.82
CA TRP A 551 -20.85 7.98 19.48
C TRP A 551 -21.59 7.07 18.51
N GLN A 552 -22.67 7.56 17.90
CA GLN A 552 -23.42 6.85 16.87
C GLN A 552 -22.95 7.30 15.48
N ARG A 553 -22.61 6.33 14.63
CA ARG A 553 -22.14 6.57 13.25
C ARG A 553 -23.32 6.77 12.30
N SER A 554 -23.25 7.79 11.44
CA SER A 554 -24.17 7.98 10.33
C SER A 554 -24.00 6.89 9.26
N SER A 555 -25.11 6.37 8.71
CA SER A 555 -25.12 5.33 7.67
C SER A 555 -24.46 5.79 6.36
N ASP A 556 -24.50 7.08 6.06
CA ASP A 556 -24.21 7.62 4.72
C ASP A 556 -22.72 7.95 4.50
N CYS A 557 -21.90 7.89 5.55
CA CYS A 557 -20.53 8.38 5.54
C CYS A 557 -19.49 7.40 4.96
N VAL A 558 -19.75 6.09 4.95
CA VAL A 558 -18.71 5.08 4.63
C VAL A 558 -18.41 4.94 3.13
N GLN A 559 -19.09 5.70 2.25
CA GLN A 559 -18.79 5.72 0.81
C GLN A 559 -17.97 6.94 0.35
N SER A 560 -17.67 7.93 1.22
CA SER A 560 -17.09 9.22 0.81
C SER A 560 -15.61 9.44 1.16
N GLY A 561 -14.96 8.52 1.89
CA GLY A 561 -13.55 8.71 2.31
C GLY A 561 -13.36 9.85 3.32
N SER A 562 -14.41 10.25 4.03
CA SER A 562 -14.38 11.28 5.08
C SER A 562 -13.83 10.72 6.41
N ALA A 563 -13.13 11.55 7.19
CA ALA A 563 -12.58 11.16 8.50
C ALA A 563 -13.71 10.77 9.48
N MET A 564 -13.53 9.68 10.23
CA MET A 564 -14.58 9.09 11.09
C MET A 564 -15.18 10.07 12.10
N ARG A 565 -14.41 11.06 12.58
CA ARG A 565 -14.84 12.12 13.51
C ARG A 565 -15.95 13.03 12.99
N GLU A 566 -16.06 13.20 11.68
CA GLU A 566 -17.04 14.09 11.03
C GLU A 566 -18.40 13.40 10.85
N CYS A 567 -18.47 12.10 11.15
CA CYS A 567 -19.58 11.22 10.80
C CYS A 567 -20.34 10.65 11.98
N VAL A 568 -20.10 11.19 13.17
CA VAL A 568 -20.67 10.70 14.42
C VAL A 568 -21.55 11.75 15.10
N SER A 569 -22.64 11.31 15.70
CA SER A 569 -23.52 12.08 16.58
C SER A 569 -23.50 11.51 17.99
N SER A 570 -23.75 12.36 18.99
CA SER A 570 -23.89 11.89 20.38
C SER A 570 -25.20 11.12 20.53
N ASP A 571 -25.15 9.98 21.21
CA ASP A 571 -26.32 9.18 21.57
C ASP A 571 -26.09 8.50 22.94
N SER A 572 -27.04 7.68 23.41
CA SER A 572 -26.94 6.93 24.66
C SER A 572 -27.39 5.48 24.47
N SER A 573 -26.56 4.53 24.89
CA SER A 573 -26.83 3.10 24.68
C SER A 573 -26.22 2.21 25.77
N LEU A 574 -26.79 1.02 25.94
CA LEU A 574 -26.21 -0.09 26.72
C LEU A 574 -25.24 -0.94 25.89
N CYS A 575 -25.26 -0.80 24.56
CA CYS A 575 -24.49 -1.62 23.63
C CYS A 575 -23.30 -0.83 23.07
N ILE A 576 -22.09 -1.22 23.44
CA ILE A 576 -20.84 -0.60 22.99
C ILE A 576 -20.07 -1.55 22.07
N LEU A 577 -19.33 -0.97 21.12
CA LEU A 577 -18.59 -1.71 20.12
C LEU A 577 -17.27 -2.25 20.68
N GLY A 578 -17.10 -3.57 20.65
CA GLY A 578 -15.80 -4.21 20.74
C GLY A 578 -15.27 -4.57 19.35
N ILE A 579 -13.98 -4.34 19.11
CA ILE A 579 -13.29 -4.85 17.93
C ILE A 579 -12.02 -5.59 18.34
N THR A 580 -11.64 -6.58 17.51
CA THR A 580 -10.38 -7.30 17.60
C THR A 580 -9.72 -7.27 16.24
N CYS A 581 -8.49 -6.78 16.17
CA CYS A 581 -7.62 -6.78 15.00
C CYS A 581 -6.44 -7.72 15.24
N SER A 582 -5.78 -8.19 14.19
CA SER A 582 -4.49 -8.88 14.33
C SER A 582 -3.44 -7.91 14.85
N ASP A 583 -2.65 -8.32 15.84
CA ASP A 583 -1.51 -7.55 16.32
C ASP A 583 -0.29 -7.70 15.40
N SER A 584 -0.24 -8.77 14.60
CA SER A 584 1.00 -9.29 14.04
C SER A 584 1.08 -9.28 12.52
N LEU A 585 -0.05 -9.35 11.81
CA LEU A 585 -0.08 -9.53 10.37
C LEU A 585 -1.27 -8.86 9.68
N ARG A 586 -1.15 -8.70 8.36
CA ARG A 586 -2.23 -8.23 7.48
C ARG A 586 -2.17 -8.87 6.11
N LEU A 587 -3.33 -8.99 5.46
CA LEU A 587 -3.44 -9.33 4.05
C LEU A 587 -3.78 -8.08 3.24
N VAL A 588 -2.97 -7.79 2.22
CA VAL A 588 -3.14 -6.60 1.38
C VAL A 588 -3.34 -6.97 -0.09
N ASN A 589 -4.00 -6.09 -0.84
CA ASN A 589 -4.29 -6.26 -2.28
C ASN A 589 -5.07 -7.52 -2.66
N GLY A 590 -5.75 -8.18 -1.72
CA GLY A 590 -6.70 -9.26 -2.03
C GLY A 590 -8.12 -8.77 -2.25
N SER A 591 -8.99 -9.71 -2.64
CA SER A 591 -10.41 -9.47 -2.90
C SER A 591 -11.29 -9.56 -1.65
N SER A 592 -10.74 -10.03 -0.53
CA SER A 592 -11.41 -10.19 0.76
C SER A 592 -10.41 -10.05 1.91
N LEU A 593 -10.88 -9.93 3.15
CA LEU A 593 -10.05 -9.95 4.37
C LEU A 593 -9.34 -11.30 4.60
N CYS A 594 -9.74 -12.34 3.86
CA CYS A 594 -9.16 -13.68 3.89
C CYS A 594 -8.28 -13.98 2.68
N SER A 595 -7.98 -13.00 1.82
CA SER A 595 -7.10 -13.17 0.66
C SER A 595 -6.17 -11.97 0.50
N GLY A 596 -4.96 -12.20 0.01
CA GLY A 596 -4.03 -11.13 -0.31
C GLY A 596 -2.57 -11.51 -0.12
N ARG A 597 -1.69 -10.53 -0.29
CA ARG A 597 -0.27 -10.65 0.05
C ARG A 597 -0.10 -10.56 1.56
N LEU A 598 0.67 -11.48 2.12
CA LEU A 598 0.97 -11.53 3.55
C LEU A 598 2.06 -10.52 3.91
N GLU A 599 1.73 -9.63 4.85
CA GLU A 599 2.67 -8.73 5.48
C GLU A 599 2.66 -8.92 6.99
N VAL A 600 3.85 -8.97 7.59
CA VAL A 600 4.07 -9.21 9.03
C VAL A 600 4.71 -7.97 9.65
N LYS A 601 4.27 -7.60 10.85
CA LYS A 601 4.75 -6.45 11.60
C LYS A 601 6.17 -6.72 12.12
N SER A 602 7.14 -5.88 11.73
CA SER A 602 8.53 -5.99 12.19
C SER A 602 8.74 -5.25 13.51
N ASN A 603 9.45 -5.87 14.44
CA ASN A 603 9.88 -5.23 15.69
C ASN A 603 11.25 -4.53 15.59
N GLN A 604 11.87 -4.53 14.40
CA GLN A 604 13.17 -3.89 14.16
C GLN A 604 12.99 -2.70 13.20
N SER A 605 13.28 -1.50 13.71
CA SER A 605 13.64 -0.23 13.07
C SER A 605 12.91 0.19 11.78
N ASN A 606 12.14 1.28 11.85
CA ASN A 606 11.73 2.18 10.75
C ASN A 606 11.03 1.58 9.53
N GLN A 607 10.53 0.33 9.59
CA GLN A 607 9.69 -0.21 8.54
C GLN A 607 8.57 -1.09 9.12
N TRP A 608 7.34 -0.61 9.00
CA TRP A 608 6.23 -1.07 9.85
C TRP A 608 5.65 -2.43 9.44
N TRP A 609 5.82 -2.85 8.18
CA TRP A 609 5.29 -4.11 7.63
C TRP A 609 6.26 -4.70 6.59
N SER A 610 6.55 -6.00 6.71
CA SER A 610 7.47 -6.73 5.83
C SER A 610 6.77 -7.88 5.11
N SER A 611 7.08 -8.10 3.83
CA SER A 611 6.55 -9.23 3.08
C SER A 611 7.32 -10.51 3.38
N VAL A 612 6.63 -11.64 3.43
CA VAL A 612 7.26 -12.95 3.68
C VAL A 612 7.67 -13.60 2.35
N CYS A 613 8.82 -14.29 2.29
CA CYS A 613 9.27 -14.96 1.07
C CYS A 613 8.55 -16.31 0.88
N GLU A 614 8.10 -16.63 -0.34
CA GLU A 614 7.46 -17.91 -0.69
C GLU A 614 8.32 -19.12 -0.35
N ASP A 615 9.64 -18.98 -0.47
CA ASP A 615 10.57 -20.08 -0.27
C ASP A 615 10.79 -20.39 1.22
N ASP A 616 10.40 -19.47 2.12
CA ASP A 616 10.58 -19.52 3.58
C ASP A 616 9.22 -19.57 4.33
N PHE A 617 8.15 -20.01 3.65
CA PHE A 617 6.79 -20.07 4.18
C PHE A 617 6.05 -21.33 3.70
N ASP A 618 5.57 -22.13 4.64
CA ASP A 618 4.96 -23.43 4.35
C ASP A 618 3.45 -23.49 4.65
N GLN A 619 2.88 -24.69 4.51
CA GLN A 619 1.46 -24.95 4.73
C GLN A 619 1.05 -24.79 6.20
N GLN A 620 1.90 -25.12 7.17
CA GLN A 620 1.58 -24.98 8.59
C GLN A 620 1.63 -23.50 9.00
N ASP A 621 2.56 -22.72 8.46
CA ASP A 621 2.57 -21.27 8.63
C ASP A 621 1.26 -20.65 8.09
N ALA A 622 0.81 -21.12 6.93
CA ALA A 622 -0.47 -20.70 6.33
C ALA A 622 -1.68 -21.03 7.20
N GLU A 623 -1.68 -22.18 7.89
CA GLU A 623 -2.73 -22.57 8.82
C GLU A 623 -2.80 -21.62 10.02
N VAL A 624 -1.65 -21.20 10.56
CA VAL A 624 -1.59 -20.20 11.63
C VAL A 624 -2.12 -18.85 11.16
N VAL A 625 -1.67 -18.35 10.00
CA VAL A 625 -2.13 -17.06 9.47
C VAL A 625 -3.65 -17.06 9.24
N CYS A 626 -4.18 -18.08 8.58
CA CYS A 626 -5.62 -18.17 8.34
C CYS A 626 -6.41 -18.28 9.66
N ARG A 627 -5.88 -18.98 10.67
CA ARG A 627 -6.50 -19.07 11.99
C ARG A 627 -6.49 -17.74 12.72
N GLU A 628 -5.35 -17.04 12.75
CA GLU A 628 -5.20 -15.73 13.39
C GLU A 628 -6.19 -14.71 12.79
N LEU A 629 -6.34 -14.73 11.46
CA LEU A 629 -7.31 -13.89 10.75
C LEU A 629 -8.77 -14.32 10.96
N GLY A 630 -9.03 -15.43 11.66
CA GLY A 630 -10.37 -16.00 11.83
C GLY A 630 -11.00 -16.54 10.54
N CYS A 631 -10.19 -16.83 9.53
CA CYS A 631 -10.59 -17.41 8.26
C CYS A 631 -10.66 -18.95 8.34
N GLY A 632 -11.12 -19.60 7.27
CA GLY A 632 -11.10 -21.05 7.10
C GLY A 632 -9.71 -21.58 6.73
N ALA A 633 -9.62 -22.84 6.32
CA ALA A 633 -8.35 -23.46 5.92
C ALA A 633 -7.69 -22.75 4.73
N PRO A 634 -6.34 -22.69 4.66
CA PRO A 634 -5.61 -22.18 3.51
C PRO A 634 -5.93 -22.98 2.24
N SER A 635 -6.21 -22.27 1.15
CA SER A 635 -6.69 -22.83 -0.12
C SER A 635 -5.73 -22.62 -1.29
N VAL A 636 -4.99 -21.50 -1.31
CA VAL A 636 -3.99 -21.18 -2.33
C VAL A 636 -2.79 -20.48 -1.70
N LEU A 637 -1.59 -20.99 -1.98
CA LEU A 637 -0.29 -20.40 -1.64
C LEU A 637 0.41 -19.99 -2.94
N GLN A 638 0.37 -18.71 -3.29
CA GLN A 638 1.05 -18.21 -4.49
C GLN A 638 1.28 -16.70 -4.44
N GLY A 639 2.53 -16.27 -4.58
CA GLY A 639 2.97 -14.90 -4.37
C GLY A 639 2.85 -13.94 -5.53
N ALA A 640 2.77 -14.45 -6.76
CA ALA A 640 2.70 -13.61 -7.95
C ALA A 640 1.30 -13.01 -8.25
N LEU A 641 0.26 -13.38 -7.47
CA LEU A 641 -1.14 -13.01 -7.75
C LEU A 641 -1.57 -11.62 -7.24
N TYR A 642 -0.94 -11.12 -6.17
CA TYR A 642 -1.40 -9.92 -5.43
C TYR A 642 -0.50 -8.67 -5.60
N GLY A 643 0.29 -8.64 -6.68
CA GLY A 643 1.12 -7.50 -7.13
C GLY A 643 2.57 -7.49 -6.61
N GLU A 644 3.47 -6.83 -7.35
CA GLU A 644 4.90 -6.60 -6.99
C GLU A 644 5.15 -5.11 -6.70
N VAL A 645 5.41 -4.69 -5.44
CA VAL A 645 6.23 -3.51 -5.05
C VAL A 645 6.70 -3.54 -3.56
N GLU A 646 7.97 -3.20 -3.32
CA GLU A 646 8.67 -2.51 -2.18
C GLU A 646 8.37 -2.75 -0.67
N ALA A 647 7.74 -3.84 -0.21
CA ALA A 647 7.90 -4.21 1.21
C ALA A 647 9.28 -4.88 1.42
N PRO A 648 10.07 -4.55 2.47
CA PRO A 648 11.26 -5.31 2.80
C PRO A 648 10.87 -6.75 3.06
N MET A 649 11.76 -7.65 2.67
CA MET A 649 11.54 -9.07 2.90
C MET A 649 11.82 -9.38 4.36
N TRP A 650 10.90 -10.13 4.96
CA TRP A 650 11.10 -10.71 6.27
C TRP A 650 12.35 -11.59 6.26
N SER A 651 13.22 -11.41 7.26
CA SER A 651 14.58 -11.98 7.28
C SER A 651 14.69 -13.31 8.02
N LYS A 652 13.56 -13.87 8.47
CA LYS A 652 13.50 -15.11 9.24
C LYS A 652 12.52 -16.10 8.60
N GLU A 653 12.81 -17.38 8.68
CA GLU A 653 11.87 -18.44 8.30
C GLU A 653 10.93 -18.73 9.48
N PHE A 654 9.64 -18.91 9.19
CA PHE A 654 8.67 -19.37 10.18
C PHE A 654 8.67 -20.89 10.23
N GLN A 655 8.59 -21.45 11.45
CA GLN A 655 8.48 -22.90 11.67
C GLN A 655 7.32 -23.17 12.62
N CYS A 656 6.11 -22.86 12.15
CA CYS A 656 4.90 -23.14 12.91
C CYS A 656 4.61 -24.65 12.97
N GLY A 657 4.03 -25.10 14.09
CA GLY A 657 3.43 -26.43 14.25
C GLY A 657 1.98 -26.50 13.79
N GLY A 658 1.43 -25.41 13.27
CA GLY A 658 0.08 -25.30 12.73
C GLY A 658 -1.00 -25.13 13.80
N ASN A 659 -0.67 -25.00 15.09
CA ASN A 659 -1.65 -24.88 16.20
C ASN A 659 -1.56 -23.56 17.00
N GLU A 660 -0.60 -22.70 16.66
CA GLU A 660 -0.32 -21.42 17.29
C GLU A 660 -1.45 -20.40 17.09
N SER A 661 -1.61 -19.47 18.05
CA SER A 661 -2.69 -18.48 17.99
C SER A 661 -2.33 -17.27 17.13
N ALA A 662 -1.04 -16.91 17.06
CA ALA A 662 -0.52 -15.88 16.17
C ALA A 662 0.76 -16.33 15.46
N LEU A 663 1.05 -15.76 14.28
CA LEU A 663 2.24 -16.10 13.48
C LEU A 663 3.56 -15.78 14.20
N LEU A 664 3.57 -14.71 15.01
CA LEU A 664 4.75 -14.34 15.80
C LEU A 664 4.99 -15.22 17.03
N ASP A 665 4.05 -16.11 17.39
CA ASP A 665 4.26 -17.12 18.43
C ASP A 665 5.10 -18.30 17.92
N CYS A 666 5.22 -18.44 16.59
CA CYS A 666 6.00 -19.50 15.98
C CYS A 666 7.51 -19.29 16.18
N ARG A 667 8.25 -20.38 16.23
CA ARG A 667 9.71 -20.32 16.28
C ARG A 667 10.24 -19.73 14.97
N SER A 668 11.05 -18.67 15.07
CA SER A 668 11.69 -18.04 13.91
C SER A 668 13.21 -18.32 13.89
N LEU A 669 13.76 -18.78 12.77
CA LEU A 669 15.21 -18.96 12.57
C LEU A 669 15.73 -17.93 11.55
N GLY A 670 17.00 -17.53 11.67
CA GLY A 670 17.60 -16.62 10.68
C GLY A 670 17.61 -17.26 9.29
N SER A 671 17.02 -16.59 8.29
CA SER A 671 16.98 -17.13 6.94
C SER A 671 18.40 -17.20 6.37
N ALA A 672 18.75 -18.35 5.78
CA ALA A 672 20.07 -18.55 5.17
C ALA A 672 20.24 -17.75 3.86
N ARG A 673 19.19 -17.07 3.38
CA ARG A 673 19.15 -16.34 2.10
C ARG A 673 18.94 -14.85 2.34
N ASN A 674 19.98 -14.05 2.11
CA ASN A 674 19.94 -12.59 2.26
C ASN A 674 19.18 -11.83 1.15
N THR A 675 18.56 -12.53 0.18
CA THR A 675 17.88 -11.91 -0.96
C THR A 675 16.78 -12.80 -1.53
N CYS A 676 15.51 -12.43 -1.31
CA CYS A 676 14.36 -12.97 -2.04
C CYS A 676 14.10 -12.09 -3.28
N SER A 677 13.85 -12.70 -4.45
CA SER A 677 13.65 -11.95 -5.69
C SER A 677 12.28 -11.25 -5.70
N PRO A 678 12.12 -10.06 -6.33
CA PRO A 678 10.80 -9.48 -6.58
C PRO A 678 9.87 -10.51 -7.24
N GLY A 679 8.63 -10.62 -6.74
CA GLY A 679 7.62 -11.58 -7.25
C GLY A 679 7.54 -12.90 -6.48
N LYS A 680 8.33 -13.04 -5.43
CA LYS A 680 8.36 -14.19 -4.50
C LYS A 680 7.78 -13.87 -3.12
N ALA A 681 6.97 -12.82 -2.98
CA ALA A 681 6.31 -12.50 -1.71
C ALA A 681 5.06 -13.38 -1.52
N VAL A 682 4.87 -14.01 -0.36
CA VAL A 682 3.75 -14.93 -0.09
C VAL A 682 2.41 -14.26 -0.34
N GLY A 683 1.61 -14.89 -1.19
CA GLY A 683 0.19 -14.61 -1.34
C GLY A 683 -0.61 -15.75 -0.75
N LEU A 684 -1.56 -15.42 0.12
CA LEU A 684 -2.37 -16.37 0.85
C LEU A 684 -3.84 -16.15 0.51
N THR A 685 -4.56 -17.25 0.29
CA THR A 685 -6.02 -17.25 0.18
C THR A 685 -6.56 -18.29 1.15
N CYS A 686 -7.26 -17.84 2.17
CA CYS A 686 -7.97 -18.68 3.11
C CYS A 686 -9.40 -18.91 2.62
N SER A 687 -9.93 -20.10 2.86
CA SER A 687 -11.35 -20.37 2.61
C SER A 687 -12.25 -19.53 3.52
N GLU A 688 -13.46 -19.26 3.06
CA GLU A 688 -14.46 -18.58 3.88
C GLU A 688 -14.93 -19.46 5.04
N SER A 689 -15.23 -18.82 6.15
CA SER A 689 -15.52 -19.49 7.42
C SER A 689 -17.03 -19.77 7.55
N VAL A 690 -17.58 -20.60 6.64
CA VAL A 690 -19.02 -20.88 6.49
C VAL A 690 -19.29 -22.38 6.56
N ARG A 691 -20.37 -22.80 7.24
CA ARG A 691 -20.78 -24.22 7.32
C ARG A 691 -22.30 -24.41 7.46
N LEU A 692 -22.77 -25.62 7.11
CA LEU A 692 -24.13 -26.09 7.42
C LEU A 692 -24.07 -27.18 8.49
N VAL A 693 -24.84 -27.02 9.58
CA VAL A 693 -24.82 -27.92 10.75
C VAL A 693 -26.20 -28.52 11.02
N GLY A 694 -26.24 -29.79 11.45
CA GLY A 694 -27.46 -30.42 11.95
C GLY A 694 -28.45 -30.88 10.88
N GLY A 695 -28.03 -30.96 9.61
CA GLY A 695 -28.80 -31.64 8.56
C GLY A 695 -28.20 -33.00 8.16
N ASP A 696 -28.90 -33.71 7.28
CA ASP A 696 -28.60 -35.10 6.90
C ASP A 696 -27.35 -35.24 6.01
N SER A 697 -26.73 -34.13 5.59
CA SER A 697 -25.47 -34.12 4.84
C SER A 697 -24.72 -32.82 5.07
N ARG A 698 -23.45 -32.76 4.63
CA ARG A 698 -22.65 -31.51 4.64
C ARG A 698 -23.24 -30.37 3.82
N CYS A 699 -24.20 -30.68 2.94
CA CYS A 699 -24.89 -29.74 2.05
C CYS A 699 -26.30 -29.37 2.55
N ALA A 700 -26.66 -29.74 3.79
CA ALA A 700 -27.95 -29.40 4.38
C ALA A 700 -27.81 -29.08 5.88
N GLY A 701 -28.49 -28.05 6.36
CA GLY A 701 -28.52 -27.73 7.79
C GLY A 701 -28.70 -26.24 8.09
N THR A 702 -28.50 -25.87 9.35
CA THR A 702 -28.45 -24.48 9.82
C THR A 702 -27.20 -23.80 9.30
N LEU A 703 -27.34 -22.63 8.67
CA LEU A 703 -26.23 -21.81 8.23
C LEU A 703 -25.54 -21.14 9.41
N GLU A 704 -24.25 -21.45 9.59
CA GLU A 704 -23.38 -20.78 10.55
C GLU A 704 -22.20 -20.11 9.83
N VAL A 705 -21.84 -18.92 10.32
CA VAL A 705 -20.69 -18.14 9.84
C VAL A 705 -19.79 -17.85 11.04
N LYS A 706 -18.47 -17.95 10.87
CA LYS A 706 -17.49 -17.65 11.91
C LYS A 706 -16.93 -16.24 11.75
N GLN A 707 -17.08 -15.42 12.80
CA GLN A 707 -16.44 -14.12 12.95
C GLN A 707 -15.96 -14.04 14.41
N GLY A 708 -14.80 -14.64 14.68
CA GLY A 708 -14.39 -15.04 16.03
C GLY A 708 -15.04 -16.37 16.44
N GLU A 709 -16.32 -16.32 16.79
CA GLU A 709 -17.14 -17.47 17.18
C GLU A 709 -18.12 -17.91 16.07
N TRP A 710 -18.49 -19.19 16.05
CA TRP A 710 -19.54 -19.70 15.16
C TRP A 710 -20.91 -19.29 15.69
N ARG A 711 -21.71 -18.62 14.85
CA ARG A 711 -23.10 -18.25 15.20
C ARG A 711 -24.04 -18.50 14.01
N PRO A 712 -25.33 -18.80 14.27
CA PRO A 712 -26.31 -18.99 13.21
C PRO A 712 -26.64 -17.68 12.50
N VAL A 713 -27.11 -17.76 11.26
CA VAL A 713 -27.53 -16.59 10.45
C VAL A 713 -29.05 -16.39 10.54
N ILE A 714 -29.48 -15.12 10.60
CA ILE A 714 -30.90 -14.74 10.61
C ILE A 714 -31.52 -14.93 9.23
N GLY A 715 -32.70 -15.56 9.17
CA GLY A 715 -33.30 -15.97 7.90
C GLY A 715 -34.31 -15.02 7.24
N SER A 716 -34.63 -13.85 7.83
CA SER A 716 -35.76 -13.01 7.38
C SER A 716 -35.58 -12.40 5.98
N ASP A 717 -34.34 -12.11 5.58
CA ASP A 717 -34.04 -11.35 4.35
C ASP A 717 -33.45 -12.22 3.22
N TRP A 718 -33.46 -13.56 3.35
CA TRP A 718 -32.77 -14.47 2.44
C TRP A 718 -33.71 -15.12 1.41
N ASN A 719 -33.21 -15.27 0.18
CA ASN A 719 -33.90 -15.96 -0.92
C ASN A 719 -33.03 -17.07 -1.54
N LEU A 720 -33.60 -17.87 -2.45
CA LEU A 720 -32.91 -18.99 -3.12
C LEU A 720 -31.64 -18.54 -3.87
N THR A 721 -31.64 -17.33 -4.42
CA THR A 721 -30.48 -16.75 -5.10
C THR A 721 -29.35 -16.48 -4.09
N SER A 722 -29.64 -15.92 -2.92
CA SER A 722 -28.66 -15.71 -1.86
C SER A 722 -28.13 -17.04 -1.30
N ALA A 723 -29.00 -18.03 -1.08
CA ALA A 723 -28.57 -19.36 -0.65
C ALA A 723 -27.71 -20.10 -1.70
N SER A 724 -27.93 -19.83 -2.99
CA SER A 724 -27.10 -20.43 -4.05
C SER A 724 -25.63 -20.02 -3.96
N VAL A 725 -25.34 -18.84 -3.41
CA VAL A 725 -23.97 -18.39 -3.12
C VAL A 725 -23.34 -19.31 -2.06
N VAL A 726 -24.04 -19.53 -0.94
CA VAL A 726 -23.59 -20.45 0.13
C VAL A 726 -23.35 -21.86 -0.42
N CYS A 727 -24.29 -22.39 -1.20
CA CYS A 727 -24.15 -23.73 -1.75
C CYS A 727 -22.93 -23.83 -2.67
N ARG A 728 -22.68 -22.83 -3.51
CA ARG A 728 -21.49 -22.77 -4.36
C ARG A 728 -20.19 -22.69 -3.56
N GLU A 729 -20.14 -21.85 -2.51
CA GLU A 729 -18.97 -21.73 -1.62
C GLU A 729 -18.63 -23.05 -0.92
N LEU A 730 -19.65 -23.81 -0.51
CA LEU A 730 -19.49 -25.13 0.11
C LEU A 730 -19.16 -26.24 -0.90
N ASN A 731 -19.00 -25.92 -2.19
CA ASN A 731 -18.92 -26.87 -3.30
C ASN A 731 -20.09 -27.87 -3.32
N CYS A 732 -21.25 -27.43 -2.85
CA CYS A 732 -22.54 -28.08 -3.06
C CYS A 732 -23.13 -27.55 -4.38
N GLY A 733 -24.10 -28.26 -4.96
CA GLY A 733 -24.78 -27.82 -6.18
C GLY A 733 -25.65 -26.58 -5.96
N SER A 734 -26.75 -26.45 -6.69
CA SER A 734 -27.66 -25.31 -6.50
C SER A 734 -28.46 -25.41 -5.19
N ALA A 735 -28.90 -24.26 -4.66
CA ALA A 735 -29.83 -24.22 -3.53
C ALA A 735 -31.19 -24.81 -3.93
N VAL A 736 -31.75 -25.66 -3.07
CA VAL A 736 -33.02 -26.37 -3.31
C VAL A 736 -34.11 -25.86 -2.37
N LEU A 737 -33.78 -25.65 -1.10
CA LEU A 737 -34.75 -25.24 -0.08
C LEU A 737 -34.12 -24.29 0.94
N ILE A 738 -34.90 -23.30 1.36
CA ILE A 738 -34.61 -22.41 2.48
C ILE A 738 -35.76 -22.49 3.46
N VAL A 739 -35.46 -22.67 4.74
CA VAL A 739 -36.44 -22.67 5.82
C VAL A 739 -35.93 -21.81 6.96
N THR A 740 -36.77 -20.89 7.45
CA THR A 740 -36.51 -20.20 8.71
C THR A 740 -37.10 -21.02 9.84
N LYS A 741 -36.27 -21.44 10.80
CA LYS A 741 -36.68 -22.22 11.96
C LYS A 741 -36.72 -21.33 13.20
N GLU A 742 -37.82 -21.40 13.94
CA GLU A 742 -37.94 -20.76 15.25
C GLU A 742 -37.37 -21.68 16.34
N GLU A 743 -36.47 -21.16 17.15
CA GLU A 743 -35.90 -21.82 18.32
C GLU A 743 -36.54 -21.31 19.62
N SER A 744 -36.57 -22.18 20.63
CA SER A 744 -37.19 -21.91 21.92
C SER A 744 -36.48 -20.85 22.77
N SER A 745 -35.24 -20.48 22.42
CA SER A 745 -34.47 -19.46 23.13
C SER A 745 -33.84 -18.46 22.16
N VAL A 746 -33.80 -17.18 22.58
CA VAL A 746 -33.12 -16.12 21.84
C VAL A 746 -31.60 -16.37 21.93
N LYS A 747 -30.93 -16.45 20.79
CA LYS A 747 -29.50 -16.66 20.68
C LYS A 747 -28.83 -15.49 19.98
N SER A 748 -27.53 -15.31 20.23
CA SER A 748 -26.71 -14.43 19.41
C SER A 748 -26.58 -15.00 18.00
N ALA A 749 -26.84 -14.17 16.99
CA ALA A 749 -26.87 -14.55 15.58
C ALA A 749 -26.27 -13.46 14.69
N TRP A 750 -25.94 -13.82 13.46
CA TRP A 750 -25.48 -12.88 12.44
C TRP A 750 -26.63 -12.41 11.57
N TRP A 751 -26.85 -11.10 11.50
CA TRP A 751 -27.68 -10.50 10.46
C TRP A 751 -26.81 -10.20 9.23
N ILE A 752 -27.22 -10.75 8.09
CA ILE A 752 -26.54 -10.60 6.79
C ILE A 752 -27.59 -10.17 5.78
N SER A 753 -27.42 -8.98 5.21
CA SER A 753 -28.29 -8.46 4.14
C SER A 753 -28.07 -9.23 2.83
N SER A 754 -29.16 -9.57 2.13
CA SER A 754 -29.13 -10.20 0.80
C SER A 754 -28.35 -9.38 -0.22
N ASP A 755 -28.41 -8.06 -0.14
CA ASP A 755 -27.72 -7.16 -1.08
C ASP A 755 -26.20 -7.31 -0.94
N CYS A 756 -25.72 -7.52 0.30
CA CYS A 756 -24.32 -7.78 0.55
C CYS A 756 -23.88 -9.13 -0.03
N VAL A 757 -24.72 -10.17 0.07
CA VAL A 757 -24.46 -11.48 -0.54
C VAL A 757 -24.34 -11.37 -2.07
N HIS A 758 -25.19 -10.56 -2.71
CA HIS A 758 -25.17 -10.35 -4.17
C HIS A 758 -24.04 -9.45 -4.66
N SER A 759 -23.42 -8.66 -3.78
CA SER A 759 -22.26 -7.82 -4.13
C SER A 759 -20.98 -8.59 -4.46
N GLY A 760 -20.96 -9.91 -4.18
CA GLY A 760 -19.76 -10.74 -4.30
C GLY A 760 -18.79 -10.60 -3.12
N SER A 761 -19.18 -9.87 -2.06
CA SER A 761 -18.43 -9.81 -0.81
C SER A 761 -18.49 -11.14 -0.06
N ALA A 762 -17.44 -11.45 0.71
CA ALA A 762 -17.43 -12.60 1.59
C ALA A 762 -18.56 -12.51 2.64
N LEU A 763 -19.26 -13.61 2.90
CA LEU A 763 -20.39 -13.65 3.84
C LEU A 763 -20.00 -13.19 5.25
N ARG A 764 -18.77 -13.51 5.67
CA ARG A 764 -18.20 -13.08 6.94
C ARG A 764 -18.06 -11.56 7.06
N GLU A 765 -17.76 -10.87 5.95
CA GLU A 765 -17.59 -9.41 5.92
C GLU A 765 -18.91 -8.66 6.02
N CYS A 766 -20.00 -9.31 5.61
CA CYS A 766 -21.37 -8.80 5.68
C CYS A 766 -22.05 -9.04 7.04
N ALA A 767 -21.47 -9.88 7.89
CA ALA A 767 -22.06 -10.28 9.15
C ALA A 767 -22.03 -9.14 10.17
N THR A 768 -23.21 -8.76 10.64
CA THR A 768 -23.40 -7.83 11.75
C THR A 768 -24.02 -8.57 12.94
N SER A 769 -23.51 -8.31 14.14
CA SER A 769 -23.98 -9.01 15.34
C SER A 769 -25.42 -8.60 15.68
N SER A 770 -26.27 -9.58 15.99
CA SER A 770 -27.66 -9.39 16.39
C SER A 770 -28.12 -10.52 17.33
N VAL A 771 -29.39 -10.49 17.75
CA VAL A 771 -30.03 -11.52 18.58
C VAL A 771 -31.37 -11.92 17.97
N THR A 772 -31.65 -13.23 17.89
CA THR A 772 -32.92 -13.73 17.33
C THR A 772 -33.27 -15.12 17.86
N SER A 773 -34.54 -15.50 17.72
CA SER A 773 -35.01 -16.88 17.79
C SER A 773 -35.19 -17.53 16.40
N TYR A 774 -35.04 -16.77 15.32
CA TYR A 774 -35.30 -17.24 13.95
C TYR A 774 -34.01 -17.48 13.16
N ILE A 775 -33.62 -18.75 13.01
CA ILE A 775 -32.39 -19.17 12.35
C ILE A 775 -32.64 -19.70 10.93
N LEU A 776 -31.64 -19.53 10.06
CA LEU A 776 -31.73 -19.89 8.64
C LEU A 776 -31.20 -21.31 8.39
N ASN A 777 -32.03 -22.17 7.80
CA ASN A 777 -31.65 -23.48 7.30
C ASN A 777 -31.62 -23.49 5.77
N ILE A 778 -30.55 -24.06 5.20
CA ILE A 778 -30.34 -24.19 3.75
C ILE A 778 -30.16 -25.66 3.40
N THR A 779 -30.81 -26.11 2.33
CA THR A 779 -30.56 -27.40 1.69
C THR A 779 -30.09 -27.17 0.26
N CYS A 780 -28.89 -27.65 -0.04
CA CYS A 780 -28.28 -27.61 -1.36
C CYS A 780 -28.41 -28.97 -2.06
N PHE A 781 -28.32 -28.96 -3.39
CA PHE A 781 -28.26 -30.19 -4.18
C PHE A 781 -26.92 -30.91 -3.93
N ASP A 782 -26.97 -32.14 -3.43
CA ASP A 782 -25.78 -32.97 -3.24
C ASP A 782 -25.65 -34.00 -4.39
N PRO A 783 -24.68 -33.79 -5.33
CA PRO A 783 -24.49 -34.71 -6.46
C PRO A 783 -24.00 -36.10 -6.02
N THR A 784 -23.36 -36.23 -4.86
CA THR A 784 -22.80 -37.50 -4.39
C THR A 784 -23.89 -38.45 -3.87
N VAL A 785 -24.86 -37.93 -3.12
CA VAL A 785 -26.03 -38.68 -2.64
C VAL A 785 -26.91 -39.13 -3.82
N HIS A 786 -27.04 -38.30 -4.85
CA HIS A 786 -27.82 -38.64 -6.03
C HIS A 786 -27.15 -39.73 -6.88
N MET A 787 -25.83 -39.69 -7.06
CA MET A 787 -25.06 -40.77 -7.69
C MET A 787 -25.22 -42.10 -6.94
N ILE A 788 -25.12 -42.08 -5.60
CA ILE A 788 -25.32 -43.29 -4.78
C ILE A 788 -26.74 -43.83 -4.95
N ARG A 789 -27.77 -42.97 -4.89
CA ARG A 789 -29.17 -43.40 -5.10
C ARG A 789 -29.40 -43.98 -6.49
N VAL A 790 -28.83 -43.39 -7.55
CA VAL A 790 -28.96 -43.90 -8.93
C VAL A 790 -28.22 -45.23 -9.10
N VAL A 791 -27.01 -45.38 -8.56
CA VAL A 791 -26.26 -46.64 -8.61
C VAL A 791 -26.99 -47.74 -7.84
N VAL A 792 -27.55 -47.45 -6.66
CA VAL A 792 -28.36 -48.42 -5.90
C VAL A 792 -29.64 -48.78 -6.64
N LEU A 793 -30.32 -47.82 -7.28
CA LEU A 793 -31.48 -48.08 -8.13
C LEU A 793 -31.12 -48.95 -9.34
N LEU A 794 -30.00 -48.68 -10.00
CA LEU A 794 -29.51 -49.48 -11.12
C LEU A 794 -29.15 -50.90 -10.67
N LEU A 795 -28.45 -51.06 -9.55
CA LEU A 795 -28.09 -52.36 -8.98
C LEU A 795 -29.33 -53.16 -8.56
N THR A 796 -30.30 -52.53 -7.91
CA THR A 796 -31.57 -53.19 -7.56
C THR A 796 -32.36 -53.59 -8.80
N LEU A 797 -32.42 -52.73 -9.83
CA LEU A 797 -33.02 -53.09 -11.12
C LEU A 797 -32.29 -54.26 -11.80
N LEU A 798 -30.96 -54.31 -11.70
CA LEU A 798 -30.13 -55.39 -12.23
C LEU A 798 -30.39 -56.71 -11.49
N VAL A 799 -30.54 -56.67 -10.16
CA VAL A 799 -30.93 -57.83 -9.35
C VAL A 799 -32.35 -58.29 -9.69
N VAL A 800 -33.30 -57.38 -9.84
CA VAL A 800 -34.69 -57.73 -10.21
C VAL A 800 -34.77 -58.30 -11.62
N THR A 801 -34.07 -57.72 -12.59
CA THR A 801 -34.05 -58.20 -13.97
C THR A 801 -33.32 -59.53 -14.11
N THR A 802 -32.23 -59.75 -13.37
CA THR A 802 -31.55 -61.05 -13.31
C THR A 802 -32.44 -62.10 -12.63
N ALA A 803 -33.11 -61.78 -11.52
CA ALA A 803 -34.08 -62.66 -10.88
C ALA A 803 -35.25 -63.01 -11.82
N LEU A 804 -35.82 -62.03 -12.53
CA LEU A 804 -36.84 -62.24 -13.55
C LEU A 804 -36.33 -63.07 -14.73
N TYR A 805 -35.09 -62.87 -15.16
CA TYR A 805 -34.46 -63.68 -16.20
C TYR A 805 -34.30 -65.14 -15.77
N PHE A 806 -33.83 -65.40 -14.55
CA PHE A 806 -33.73 -66.76 -14.01
C PHE A 806 -35.11 -67.40 -13.78
N TYR A 807 -36.10 -66.62 -13.33
CA TYR A 807 -37.49 -67.07 -13.23
C TYR A 807 -38.07 -67.45 -14.60
N CYS A 808 -37.90 -66.59 -15.62
CA CYS A 808 -38.32 -66.86 -17.00
C CYS A 808 -37.56 -68.03 -17.65
N LYS A 809 -36.29 -68.24 -17.28
CA LYS A 809 -35.48 -69.37 -17.74
C LYS A 809 -35.95 -70.68 -17.08
N ALA A 810 -36.32 -70.64 -15.80
CA ALA A 810 -36.92 -71.77 -15.10
C ALA A 810 -38.32 -72.11 -15.65
N SER A 811 -39.13 -71.10 -15.99
CA SER A 811 -40.48 -71.31 -16.54
C SER A 811 -40.48 -71.80 -18.00
N ARG A 812 -39.44 -71.53 -18.78
CA ARG A 812 -39.26 -72.07 -20.15
C ARG A 812 -38.81 -73.55 -20.20
N GLY A 813 -38.55 -74.17 -19.05
CA GLY A 813 -38.17 -75.58 -18.92
C GLY A 813 -39.34 -76.56 -18.73
N GLN A 814 -40.59 -76.09 -18.61
CA GLN A 814 -41.76 -76.96 -18.43
C GLN A 814 -42.69 -76.91 -19.67
N LYS A 815 -42.76 -78.06 -20.36
CA LYS A 815 -43.69 -78.33 -21.47
C LYS A 815 -45.16 -78.22 -21.02
N PRO A 816 -46.07 -77.77 -21.89
CA PRO A 816 -47.47 -77.52 -21.55
C PRO A 816 -48.24 -78.84 -21.42
N GLY A 817 -48.72 -79.13 -20.22
CA GLY A 817 -49.65 -80.21 -19.92
C GLY A 817 -51.10 -79.72 -19.95
N ARG A 818 -51.84 -80.15 -20.98
CA ARG A 818 -53.26 -80.49 -21.05
C ARG A 818 -54.24 -79.88 -20.01
N GLN A 819 -55.10 -78.99 -20.53
CA GLN A 819 -56.50 -78.73 -20.19
C GLN A 819 -57.17 -79.62 -19.12
N GLU A 820 -57.73 -79.00 -18.08
CA GLU A 820 -59.18 -79.08 -17.78
C GLU A 820 -59.65 -78.02 -16.74
N ASN A 821 -60.83 -77.49 -17.06
CA ASN A 821 -61.68 -76.46 -16.43
C ASN A 821 -61.88 -76.60 -14.91
N ILE A 822 -61.96 -75.48 -14.16
CA ILE A 822 -62.99 -75.22 -13.12
C ILE A 822 -63.30 -73.70 -13.06
N GLU A 823 -64.59 -73.42 -12.84
CA GLU A 823 -65.37 -72.18 -12.81
C GLU A 823 -65.02 -71.12 -11.73
N LEU A 824 -65.30 -69.86 -12.11
CA LEU A 824 -66.01 -68.77 -11.39
C LEU A 824 -66.12 -68.81 -9.85
N ASP A 825 -65.62 -67.78 -9.15
CA ASP A 825 -66.44 -66.62 -8.71
C ASP A 825 -65.72 -65.71 -7.67
N ASP A 826 -65.89 -64.40 -7.93
CA ASP A 826 -66.12 -63.26 -7.02
C ASP A 826 -65.30 -62.93 -5.74
N TYR A 827 -64.84 -61.67 -5.76
CA TYR A 827 -64.91 -60.63 -4.71
C TYR A 827 -64.08 -60.68 -3.39
N ASN A 828 -63.26 -59.63 -3.30
CA ASN A 828 -63.21 -58.60 -2.24
C ASN A 828 -62.31 -58.69 -0.98
N LEU A 829 -61.70 -57.51 -0.77
CA LEU A 829 -61.50 -56.75 0.48
C LEU A 829 -60.50 -57.22 1.53
N GLY A 830 -59.61 -56.28 1.90
CA GLY A 830 -59.34 -56.02 3.32
C GLY A 830 -57.87 -55.83 3.72
N VAL A 831 -57.44 -54.57 3.75
CA VAL A 831 -56.37 -53.97 4.59
C VAL A 831 -56.62 -54.39 6.07
N PRO A 832 -55.67 -54.53 7.05
CA PRO A 832 -54.63 -53.52 7.37
C PRO A 832 -53.35 -53.94 8.18
N ALA A 833 -52.43 -52.95 8.27
CA ALA A 833 -51.64 -52.44 9.41
C ALA A 833 -50.80 -53.30 10.40
N ALA A 834 -49.59 -52.76 10.62
CA ALA A 834 -48.92 -52.42 11.91
C ALA A 834 -48.04 -53.44 12.67
N GLY A 835 -47.03 -52.85 13.34
CA GLY A 835 -46.12 -53.45 14.33
C GLY A 835 -44.76 -53.74 13.71
N GLY A 836 -43.61 -53.28 14.20
CA GLY A 836 -43.15 -52.70 15.46
C GLY A 836 -41.63 -52.91 15.45
N GLY A 837 -40.83 -51.94 15.95
CA GLY A 837 -39.37 -52.13 16.09
C GLY A 837 -39.04 -53.11 17.24
N PRO A 838 -37.85 -53.03 17.85
CA PRO A 838 -36.60 -52.38 17.44
C PRO A 838 -35.35 -53.28 17.68
N THR A 839 -34.14 -52.73 17.45
CA THR A 839 -32.85 -53.04 18.15
C THR A 839 -32.31 -54.49 18.02
N GLU A 840 -31.03 -54.82 18.07
CA GLU A 840 -29.83 -54.28 18.71
C GLU A 840 -28.61 -55.14 18.27
N GLU A 841 -27.41 -54.70 18.68
CA GLU A 841 -26.17 -55.48 18.86
C GLU A 841 -25.32 -55.82 17.62
N GLU A 842 -24.17 -55.14 17.46
CA GLU A 842 -22.84 -55.48 18.03
C GLU A 842 -22.22 -56.69 17.30
N GLY A 843 -20.97 -56.72 16.84
CA GLY A 843 -19.79 -55.89 17.04
C GLY A 843 -18.59 -56.69 16.47
N ALA A 844 -17.39 -56.15 16.63
CA ALA A 844 -16.06 -56.77 16.39
C ALA A 844 -15.67 -56.99 14.91
N GLN A 845 -14.78 -56.14 14.37
CA GLN A 845 -13.30 -56.18 14.50
C GLN A 845 -12.63 -57.24 13.63
N GLY A 846 -11.93 -56.75 12.59
CA GLY A 846 -10.50 -56.98 12.41
C GLY A 846 -10.06 -58.18 11.58
N ALA A 847 -9.53 -57.90 10.39
CA ALA A 847 -8.29 -58.52 9.90
C ALA A 847 -7.68 -57.66 8.78
N GLU A 848 -6.43 -57.25 9.04
CA GLU A 848 -5.36 -56.75 8.15
C GLU A 848 -5.49 -55.40 7.43
#